data_AF-A0A542EJD0-F1
#
_entry.id   AF-A0A542EJD0-F1
#
_cell.length_a   1.000
_cell.length_b   1.000
_cell.length_c   1.000
_cell.angle_alpha   90.00
_cell.angle_beta   90.00
_cell.angle_gamma   90.00
#
_symmetry.space_group_name_H-M   'P 1'
#
loop_
_entity.id
_entity.type
_entity.pdbx_description
1 polymer ?
#
loop_
_entity_poly.entity_id
_entity_poly.type
_entity_poly.pdbx_seq_one_letter_code
_entity_poly.pdbx_strand_id
1 'polypeptide(L)'
;MVNFPADVPTLSDDVVTLRAHHPGDADRIIEFANDERSRRFIPLPDPYGPQQAQEFLDSVAINWAADPVHPVWAIEVDGQFAGGINLHPRGSRTWEVGYSMHPELRGRGVMTRAVRLVVDHAFGDLDALAVTWRCGAGNFASWRAVWAAGFAFDGVWRRMHRGSFGDSDNLWLGSLTRAEWGLSLGREHRAAHPWWEAKLLRGERVVLRPYRDHEGLSDGPDEIAQRFNADMQPRAGDFPRWLRDRRRRMAIGDGVFWCIADAATDELLGHIQVTRLDVDFIRGTGWVGYWLLPSARGRGVLAEALDLLIPHAFADRTDSAGVDGGLGLHRLYAGTDEDHRASQRALRRAGFTECATERAALAHDDRPHSGAISFELLASDDRATGRIAPFSIPTLRTERFVLREWTYADTPRPEHVTDPDARRFMANELPTEQTFPDFMRRHRLGLDRRTSLNWCIEDANSGEPLGNVGLFDIGAGTTGNAEVGYWLWQSARGRRVIAQVLPAVLDHGFDELGLTRIHAATDLDNIASQKILLTAGFRQWGADHQAYTNADGSVTDGAYFELLATERHRTVDERLPHPVRTDDVRLRPLQPSDLDRAHEASVDPSWVLWLDGSADRTLQQTREWLSRERQVTADRQRWAICAPDGDEFLGCVTVQNIDQRTRSGELGYWVHPDARGRGLAVAAVNAAARYAYSPEGLALRRLSINVAEGNEPSIAVARRTGFRQTGRDSLTEPLGDGRVVDRLRFERLALTDRVAGL
;
A
#
# COMPACT_ATOMS: atom_id res chain seq x y z
N MET A 1 -39.80 -53.09 33.32
CA MET A 1 -40.94 -52.19 33.08
C MET A 1 -41.04 -51.28 34.29
N VAL A 2 -40.94 -49.96 34.10
CA VAL A 2 -40.88 -48.97 35.19
C VAL A 2 -42.28 -48.76 35.77
N ASN A 3 -42.45 -48.85 37.09
CA ASN A 3 -43.70 -48.56 37.78
C ASN A 3 -43.83 -47.06 38.05
N PHE A 4 -44.56 -46.33 37.19
CA PHE A 4 -44.77 -44.89 37.33
C PHE A 4 -45.80 -44.58 38.44
N PRO A 5 -45.56 -43.58 39.34
CA PRO A 5 -44.38 -42.70 39.39
C PRO A 5 -43.24 -43.20 40.30
N ALA A 6 -43.42 -44.32 41.02
CA ALA A 6 -42.52 -44.77 42.10
C ALA A 6 -41.09 -45.07 41.64
N ASP A 7 -40.92 -45.59 40.42
CA ASP A 7 -39.62 -46.00 39.88
C ASP A 7 -38.94 -44.89 39.04
N VAL A 8 -39.53 -43.68 38.98
CA VAL A 8 -38.91 -42.56 38.26
C VAL A 8 -37.71 -42.04 39.08
N PRO A 9 -36.49 -42.04 38.52
CA PRO A 9 -35.32 -41.51 39.22
C PRO A 9 -35.49 -40.01 39.49
N THR A 10 -35.26 -39.62 40.73
CA THR A 10 -35.19 -38.20 41.12
C THR A 10 -33.75 -37.73 41.00
N LEU A 11 -33.50 -36.75 40.12
CA LEU A 11 -32.17 -36.18 39.89
C LEU A 11 -32.16 -34.76 40.43
N SER A 12 -31.15 -34.36 41.20
CA SER A 12 -31.11 -33.00 41.77
C SER A 12 -29.69 -32.47 41.92
N ASP A 13 -29.56 -31.15 41.80
CA ASP A 13 -28.34 -30.39 42.09
C ASP A 13 -28.54 -29.37 43.24
N ASP A 14 -29.48 -29.67 44.14
CA ASP A 14 -29.99 -28.85 45.25
C ASP A 14 -30.77 -27.58 44.85
N VAL A 15 -30.69 -27.15 43.58
CA VAL A 15 -31.42 -25.98 43.06
C VAL A 15 -32.54 -26.40 42.10
N VAL A 16 -32.25 -27.38 41.26
CA VAL A 16 -33.18 -27.95 40.29
C VAL A 16 -33.38 -29.41 40.64
N THR A 17 -34.64 -29.82 40.73
CA THR A 17 -35.00 -31.23 40.92
C THR A 17 -35.78 -31.73 39.70
N LEU A 18 -35.31 -32.82 39.11
CA LEU A 18 -36.03 -33.56 38.07
C LEU A 18 -36.79 -34.69 38.75
N ARG A 19 -38.12 -34.64 38.66
CA ARG A 19 -39.02 -35.58 39.34
C ARG A 19 -40.06 -36.15 38.38
N ALA A 20 -40.83 -37.13 38.85
CA ALA A 20 -42.03 -37.57 38.16
C ALA A 20 -43.02 -36.41 37.99
N HIS A 21 -43.70 -36.37 36.85
CA HIS A 21 -44.86 -35.50 36.66
C HIS A 21 -46.01 -35.93 37.58
N HIS A 22 -46.81 -34.96 38.05
CA HIS A 22 -48.01 -35.23 38.84
C HIS A 22 -49.20 -34.38 38.36
N PRO A 23 -50.46 -34.73 38.68
CA PRO A 23 -51.64 -34.00 38.22
C PRO A 23 -51.62 -32.49 38.49
N GLY A 24 -51.02 -32.04 39.60
CA GLY A 24 -50.88 -30.62 39.92
C GLY A 24 -49.95 -29.81 39.00
N ASP A 25 -49.24 -30.45 38.05
CA ASP A 25 -48.41 -29.73 37.07
C ASP A 25 -49.26 -29.14 35.93
N ALA A 26 -50.51 -29.59 35.77
CA ALA A 26 -51.38 -29.31 34.62
C ALA A 26 -51.57 -27.81 34.34
N ASP A 27 -51.88 -27.00 35.35
CA ASP A 27 -52.16 -25.57 35.18
C ASP A 27 -50.96 -24.83 34.58
N ARG A 28 -49.75 -25.12 35.06
CA ARG A 28 -48.52 -24.49 34.56
C ARG A 28 -48.08 -25.04 33.20
N ILE A 29 -48.43 -26.30 32.88
CA ILE A 29 -48.28 -26.84 31.52
C ILE A 29 -49.16 -26.06 30.54
N ILE A 30 -50.42 -25.75 30.92
CA ILE A 30 -51.35 -24.95 30.12
C ILE A 30 -50.82 -23.53 29.91
N GLU A 31 -50.32 -22.88 30.98
CA GLU A 31 -49.69 -21.55 30.89
C GLU A 31 -48.52 -21.55 29.90
N PHE A 32 -47.61 -22.53 30.03
CA PHE A 32 -46.49 -22.70 29.10
C PHE A 32 -46.95 -22.95 27.65
N ALA A 33 -47.96 -23.79 27.45
CA ALA A 33 -48.40 -24.21 26.12
C ALA A 33 -49.08 -23.07 25.35
N ASN A 34 -49.70 -22.12 26.05
CA ASN A 34 -50.34 -20.95 25.46
C ASN A 34 -49.40 -19.73 25.32
N ASP A 35 -48.18 -19.78 25.88
CA ASP A 35 -47.16 -18.74 25.69
C ASP A 35 -46.75 -18.62 24.21
N GLU A 36 -46.77 -17.39 23.69
CA GLU A 36 -46.49 -17.08 22.29
C GLU A 36 -45.12 -17.62 21.83
N ARG A 37 -44.10 -17.47 22.67
CA ARG A 37 -42.74 -17.93 22.37
C ARG A 37 -42.64 -19.46 22.35
N SER A 38 -43.34 -20.16 23.24
CA SER A 38 -43.41 -21.63 23.23
C SER A 38 -44.03 -22.14 21.92
N ARG A 39 -45.18 -21.59 21.53
CA ARG A 39 -45.92 -21.96 20.32
C ARG A 39 -45.14 -21.71 19.04
N ARG A 40 -44.26 -20.70 19.03
CA ARG A 40 -43.37 -20.44 17.90
C ARG A 40 -42.47 -21.63 17.57
N PHE A 41 -41.96 -22.35 18.57
CA PHE A 41 -40.95 -23.39 18.38
C PHE A 41 -41.46 -24.81 18.58
N ILE A 42 -42.60 -24.98 19.25
CA ILE A 42 -43.17 -26.29 19.60
C ILE A 42 -44.58 -26.37 19.01
N PRO A 43 -44.86 -27.36 18.13
CA PRO A 43 -46.17 -27.51 17.52
C PRO A 43 -47.18 -28.08 18.52
N LEU A 44 -47.82 -27.21 19.29
CA LEU A 44 -48.86 -27.56 20.26
C LEU A 44 -50.27 -27.27 19.71
N PRO A 45 -51.30 -28.02 20.15
CA PRO A 45 -52.71 -27.69 19.89
C PRO A 45 -53.07 -26.24 20.23
N ASP A 46 -53.99 -25.65 19.45
CA ASP A 46 -54.52 -24.31 19.67
C ASP A 46 -56.06 -24.33 19.56
N PRO A 47 -56.79 -24.03 20.65
CA PRO A 47 -56.31 -23.71 21.99
C PRO A 47 -55.72 -24.94 22.72
N TYR A 48 -54.82 -24.72 23.68
CA TYR A 48 -54.32 -25.76 24.59
C TYR A 48 -55.03 -25.65 25.95
N GLY A 49 -55.78 -26.68 26.35
CA GLY A 49 -56.59 -26.66 27.57
C GLY A 49 -56.38 -27.86 28.51
N PRO A 50 -57.22 -27.98 29.56
CA PRO A 50 -57.11 -29.04 30.58
C PRO A 50 -57.11 -30.46 30.01
N GLN A 51 -57.89 -30.71 28.95
CA GLN A 51 -57.91 -32.00 28.28
C GLN A 51 -56.53 -32.35 27.70
N GLN A 52 -55.90 -31.43 26.95
CA GLN A 52 -54.59 -31.67 26.34
C GLN A 52 -53.49 -31.84 27.40
N ALA A 53 -53.57 -31.11 28.52
CA ALA A 53 -52.65 -31.26 29.64
C ALA A 53 -52.77 -32.64 30.30
N GLN A 54 -54.01 -33.13 30.50
CA GLN A 54 -54.23 -34.48 31.04
C GLN A 54 -53.74 -35.56 30.06
N GLU A 55 -54.04 -35.42 28.76
CA GLU A 55 -53.55 -36.34 27.72
C GLU A 55 -52.02 -36.39 27.69
N PHE A 56 -51.34 -35.25 27.87
CA PHE A 56 -49.89 -35.21 28.01
C PHE A 56 -49.41 -35.95 29.27
N LEU A 57 -50.00 -35.69 30.44
CA LEU A 57 -49.63 -36.34 31.70
C LEU A 57 -49.84 -37.87 31.65
N ASP A 58 -50.93 -38.31 31.04
CA ASP A 58 -51.20 -39.74 30.80
C ASP A 58 -50.13 -40.35 29.87
N SER A 59 -49.72 -39.61 28.83
CA SER A 59 -48.65 -40.05 27.93
C SER A 59 -47.29 -40.19 28.62
N VAL A 60 -47.00 -39.38 29.66
CA VAL A 60 -45.75 -39.48 30.43
C VAL A 60 -45.64 -40.84 31.13
N ALA A 61 -46.71 -41.33 31.75
CA ALA A 61 -46.72 -42.64 32.39
C ALA A 61 -46.48 -43.77 31.38
N ILE A 62 -47.07 -43.66 30.19
CA ILE A 62 -46.86 -44.61 29.08
C ILE A 62 -45.40 -44.60 28.61
N ASN A 63 -44.80 -43.42 28.48
CA ASN A 63 -43.41 -43.26 28.04
C ASN A 63 -42.39 -43.88 29.02
N TRP A 64 -42.65 -43.79 30.34
CA TRP A 64 -41.84 -44.47 31.35
C TRP A 64 -41.99 -46.00 31.31
N ALA A 65 -43.18 -46.51 30.97
CA ALA A 65 -43.44 -47.95 30.88
C ALA A 65 -42.94 -48.60 29.58
N ALA A 66 -42.58 -47.80 28.56
CA ALA A 66 -42.14 -48.27 27.25
C ALA A 66 -40.77 -49.00 27.26
N ASP A 67 -40.51 -49.78 26.20
CA ASP A 67 -39.22 -50.44 25.95
C ASP A 67 -38.76 -50.17 24.50
N PRO A 68 -37.64 -49.44 24.28
CA PRO A 68 -36.82 -48.76 25.30
C PRO A 68 -37.60 -47.67 26.03
N VAL A 69 -37.19 -47.37 27.27
CA VAL A 69 -37.80 -46.30 28.08
C VAL A 69 -37.67 -44.95 27.36
N HIS A 70 -38.68 -44.10 27.49
CA HIS A 70 -38.67 -42.71 27.03
C HIS A 70 -38.78 -41.77 28.24
N PRO A 71 -37.68 -41.49 28.97
CA PRO A 71 -37.76 -40.71 30.20
C PRO A 71 -38.32 -39.30 29.97
N VAL A 72 -39.30 -38.91 30.77
CA VAL A 72 -39.87 -37.55 30.79
C VAL A 72 -40.01 -37.09 32.24
N TRP A 73 -39.26 -36.07 32.62
CA TRP A 73 -39.28 -35.48 33.96
C TRP A 73 -39.94 -34.11 33.97
N ALA A 74 -40.61 -33.82 35.08
CA ALA A 74 -40.93 -32.46 35.47
C ALA A 74 -39.69 -31.82 36.10
N ILE A 75 -39.38 -30.60 35.66
CA ILE A 75 -38.38 -29.74 36.29
C ILE A 75 -39.07 -28.99 37.43
N GLU A 76 -38.55 -29.11 38.64
CA GLU A 76 -39.04 -28.41 39.83
C GLU A 76 -37.98 -27.43 40.34
N VAL A 77 -38.43 -26.23 40.71
CA VAL A 77 -37.65 -25.20 41.42
C VAL A 77 -38.54 -24.66 42.55
N ASP A 78 -38.02 -24.60 43.77
CA ASP A 78 -38.74 -24.12 44.96
C ASP A 78 -40.12 -24.79 45.17
N GLY A 79 -40.23 -26.09 44.86
CA GLY A 79 -41.48 -26.85 44.99
C GLY A 79 -42.53 -26.58 43.91
N GLN A 80 -42.19 -25.82 42.86
CA GLN A 80 -43.09 -25.49 41.76
C GLN A 80 -42.62 -26.05 40.42
N PHE A 81 -43.57 -26.45 39.57
CA PHE A 81 -43.28 -26.85 38.20
C PHE A 81 -42.66 -25.71 37.40
N ALA A 82 -41.47 -25.96 36.84
CA ALA A 82 -40.68 -24.99 36.08
C ALA A 82 -40.58 -25.35 34.58
N GLY A 83 -40.91 -26.57 34.18
CA GLY A 83 -40.82 -27.03 32.79
C GLY A 83 -40.74 -28.55 32.68
N GLY A 84 -40.55 -29.07 31.47
CA GLY A 84 -40.35 -30.50 31.22
C GLY A 84 -39.02 -30.77 30.52
N ILE A 85 -38.42 -31.92 30.79
CA ILE A 85 -37.22 -32.41 30.08
C ILE A 85 -37.33 -33.90 29.82
N ASN A 86 -36.86 -34.36 28.66
CA ASN A 86 -36.94 -35.74 28.24
C ASN A 86 -35.68 -36.22 27.51
N LEU A 87 -35.56 -37.54 27.44
CA LEU A 87 -34.59 -38.23 26.59
C LEU A 87 -35.34 -39.16 25.63
N HIS A 88 -35.19 -38.94 24.33
CA HIS A 88 -35.74 -39.80 23.29
C HIS A 88 -34.65 -40.70 22.69
N PRO A 89 -34.80 -42.03 22.69
CA PRO A 89 -33.84 -42.91 22.04
C PRO A 89 -33.85 -42.67 20.52
N ARG A 90 -32.66 -42.48 19.94
CA ARG A 90 -32.42 -42.29 18.50
C ARG A 90 -31.60 -43.41 17.88
N GLY A 91 -31.07 -44.30 18.71
CA GLY A 91 -30.30 -45.48 18.34
C GLY A 91 -30.05 -46.33 19.58
N SER A 92 -29.26 -47.39 19.47
CA SER A 92 -29.00 -48.32 20.58
C SER A 92 -28.34 -47.66 21.80
N ARG A 93 -27.53 -46.61 21.59
CA ARG A 93 -26.82 -45.87 22.65
C ARG A 93 -26.77 -44.37 22.38
N THR A 94 -27.77 -43.84 21.67
CA THR A 94 -27.88 -42.42 21.33
C THR A 94 -29.22 -41.91 21.77
N TRP A 95 -29.21 -40.82 22.52
CA TRP A 95 -30.41 -40.19 23.06
C TRP A 95 -30.52 -38.75 22.57
N GLU A 96 -31.73 -38.25 22.32
CA GLU A 96 -31.99 -36.86 22.00
C GLU A 96 -32.65 -36.19 23.20
N VAL A 97 -32.08 -35.09 23.67
CA VAL A 97 -32.67 -34.28 24.74
C VAL A 97 -33.68 -33.29 24.16
N GLY A 98 -34.91 -33.33 24.69
CA GLY A 98 -35.96 -32.36 24.43
C GLY A 98 -36.39 -31.69 25.72
N TYR A 99 -36.72 -30.40 25.67
CA TYR A 99 -37.14 -29.68 26.87
C TYR A 99 -38.02 -28.46 26.59
N SER A 100 -38.74 -28.05 27.62
CA SER A 100 -39.59 -26.87 27.67
C SER A 100 -39.39 -26.13 29.00
N MET A 101 -39.57 -24.81 28.98
CA MET A 101 -39.38 -23.96 30.15
C MET A 101 -40.57 -23.02 30.32
N HIS A 102 -41.15 -23.02 31.52
CA HIS A 102 -42.19 -22.08 31.91
C HIS A 102 -41.70 -20.62 31.77
N PRO A 103 -42.53 -19.68 31.25
CA PRO A 103 -42.10 -18.30 30.97
C PRO A 103 -41.42 -17.58 32.15
N GLU A 104 -41.94 -17.75 33.37
CA GLU A 104 -41.48 -17.05 34.59
C GLU A 104 -40.05 -17.39 35.03
N LEU A 105 -39.54 -18.56 34.63
CA LEU A 105 -38.27 -19.10 35.10
C LEU A 105 -37.16 -19.03 34.02
N ARG A 106 -37.46 -18.51 32.83
CA ARG A 106 -36.48 -18.32 31.75
C ARG A 106 -35.38 -17.33 32.18
N GLY A 107 -34.16 -17.53 31.67
CA GLY A 107 -33.02 -16.65 31.95
C GLY A 107 -32.32 -16.86 33.31
N ARG A 108 -32.82 -17.77 34.17
CA ARG A 108 -32.25 -18.04 35.50
C ARG A 108 -31.25 -19.21 35.54
N GLY A 109 -30.83 -19.73 34.39
CA GLY A 109 -29.91 -20.88 34.30
C GLY A 109 -30.52 -22.25 34.62
N VAL A 110 -31.80 -22.33 35.00
CA VAL A 110 -32.50 -23.58 35.39
C VAL A 110 -32.42 -24.66 34.32
N MET A 111 -32.66 -24.33 33.05
CA MET A 111 -32.62 -25.33 31.98
C MET A 111 -31.21 -25.91 31.76
N THR A 112 -30.15 -25.10 31.91
CA THR A 112 -28.77 -25.61 31.80
C THR A 112 -28.47 -26.63 32.90
N ARG A 113 -28.93 -26.37 34.13
CA ARG A 113 -28.81 -27.31 35.26
C ARG A 113 -29.59 -28.59 34.99
N ALA A 114 -30.84 -28.49 34.54
CA ALA A 114 -31.65 -29.64 34.15
C ALA A 114 -31.01 -30.49 33.05
N VAL A 115 -30.46 -29.85 32.00
CA VAL A 115 -29.76 -30.54 30.91
C VAL A 115 -28.54 -31.29 31.43
N ARG A 116 -27.76 -30.71 32.35
CA ARG A 116 -26.60 -31.41 32.96
C ARG A 116 -27.03 -32.66 33.72
N LEU A 117 -28.09 -32.58 34.54
CA LEU A 117 -28.61 -33.73 35.28
C LEU A 117 -29.04 -34.88 34.36
N VAL A 118 -29.77 -34.61 33.27
CA VAL A 118 -30.17 -35.67 32.33
C VAL A 118 -29.01 -36.21 31.50
N VAL A 119 -28.00 -35.38 31.22
CA VAL A 119 -26.77 -35.80 30.54
C VAL A 119 -25.96 -36.74 31.42
N ASP A 120 -25.80 -36.41 32.70
CA ASP A 120 -25.10 -37.25 33.67
C ASP A 120 -25.81 -38.59 33.82
N HIS A 121 -27.15 -38.59 33.91
CA HIS A 121 -27.95 -39.81 33.90
C HIS A 121 -27.80 -40.61 32.60
N ALA A 122 -27.82 -39.95 31.44
CA ALA A 122 -27.69 -40.62 30.14
C ALA A 122 -26.34 -41.34 30.00
N PHE A 123 -25.24 -40.70 30.38
CA PHE A 123 -23.89 -41.28 30.28
C PHE A 123 -23.54 -42.23 31.42
N GLY A 124 -24.03 -41.95 32.63
CA GLY A 124 -23.77 -42.74 33.83
C GLY A 124 -24.63 -43.99 33.92
N ASP A 125 -25.94 -43.84 33.78
CA ASP A 125 -26.92 -44.89 34.10
C ASP A 125 -27.49 -45.56 32.84
N LEU A 126 -27.69 -44.81 31.75
CA LEU A 126 -28.25 -45.34 30.49
C LEU A 126 -27.18 -45.79 29.47
N ASP A 127 -25.90 -45.79 29.87
CA ASP A 127 -24.75 -46.18 29.04
C ASP A 127 -24.70 -45.50 27.66
N ALA A 128 -25.15 -44.25 27.55
CA ALA A 128 -25.13 -43.51 26.30
C ALA A 128 -23.71 -43.34 25.73
N LEU A 129 -23.60 -43.28 24.40
CA LEU A 129 -22.39 -42.86 23.69
C LEU A 129 -22.47 -41.39 23.26
N ALA A 130 -23.67 -40.91 22.97
CA ALA A 130 -23.93 -39.52 22.61
C ALA A 130 -25.32 -39.08 23.05
N VAL A 131 -25.43 -37.79 23.41
CA VAL A 131 -26.70 -37.08 23.58
C VAL A 131 -26.78 -36.01 22.50
N THR A 132 -27.85 -36.01 21.72
CA THR A 132 -28.12 -35.04 20.66
C THR A 132 -29.18 -34.03 21.09
N TRP A 133 -29.21 -32.90 20.44
CA TRP A 133 -30.20 -31.86 20.63
C TRP A 133 -30.60 -31.27 19.29
N ARG A 134 -31.85 -30.81 19.20
CA ARG A 134 -32.33 -30.05 18.05
C ARG A 134 -33.30 -28.94 18.44
N CYS A 135 -33.27 -27.82 17.72
CA CYS A 135 -34.28 -26.77 17.85
C CYS A 135 -34.58 -26.07 16.52
N GLY A 136 -35.71 -25.38 16.45
CA GLY A 136 -35.99 -24.48 15.33
C GLY A 136 -35.00 -23.31 15.27
N ALA A 137 -34.59 -22.92 14.07
CA ALA A 137 -33.63 -21.85 13.85
C ALA A 137 -34.14 -20.52 14.42
N GLY A 138 -33.26 -19.83 15.16
CA GLY A 138 -33.59 -18.61 15.88
C GLY A 138 -33.92 -18.83 17.35
N ASN A 139 -34.08 -20.07 17.82
CA ASN A 139 -34.21 -20.35 19.26
C ASN A 139 -32.85 -20.35 19.97
N PHE A 140 -32.18 -19.19 19.98
CA PHE A 140 -30.87 -19.02 20.62
C PHE A 140 -30.88 -19.32 22.12
N ALA A 141 -32.01 -19.15 22.81
CA ALA A 141 -32.10 -19.47 24.24
C ALA A 141 -32.04 -20.99 24.50
N SER A 142 -32.70 -21.80 23.67
CA SER A 142 -32.56 -23.26 23.73
C SER A 142 -31.11 -23.65 23.45
N TRP A 143 -30.52 -23.12 22.38
CA TRP A 143 -29.12 -23.42 22.08
C TRP A 143 -28.17 -23.00 23.21
N ARG A 144 -28.34 -21.80 23.79
CA ARG A 144 -27.51 -21.32 24.90
C ARG A 144 -27.57 -22.26 26.10
N ALA A 145 -28.72 -22.90 26.36
CA ALA A 145 -28.88 -23.85 27.46
C ALA A 145 -28.00 -25.10 27.28
N VAL A 146 -28.02 -25.71 26.09
CA VAL A 146 -27.21 -26.90 25.79
C VAL A 146 -25.74 -26.56 25.53
N TRP A 147 -25.43 -25.40 24.95
CA TRP A 147 -24.06 -24.89 24.82
C TRP A 147 -23.39 -24.75 26.19
N ALA A 148 -24.10 -24.18 27.16
CA ALA A 148 -23.61 -24.06 28.54
C ALA A 148 -23.51 -25.42 29.26
N ALA A 149 -24.21 -26.44 28.76
CA ALA A 149 -24.07 -27.83 29.21
C ALA A 149 -22.98 -28.60 28.45
N GLY A 150 -22.25 -27.97 27.52
CA GLY A 150 -21.10 -28.54 26.83
C GLY A 150 -21.37 -29.06 25.41
N PHE A 151 -22.59 -28.95 24.90
CA PHE A 151 -22.92 -29.43 23.55
C PHE A 151 -22.17 -28.62 22.47
N ALA A 152 -21.63 -29.33 21.49
CA ALA A 152 -21.13 -28.78 20.24
C ALA A 152 -22.28 -28.59 19.23
N PHE A 153 -22.08 -27.70 18.27
CA PHE A 153 -23.03 -27.48 17.17
C PHE A 153 -22.63 -28.34 15.97
N ASP A 154 -23.53 -29.20 15.51
CA ASP A 154 -23.24 -30.17 14.45
C ASP A 154 -23.64 -29.66 13.06
N GLY A 155 -24.68 -28.82 12.97
CA GLY A 155 -25.12 -28.29 11.68
C GLY A 155 -26.56 -27.84 11.58
N VAL A 156 -27.00 -27.66 10.33
CA VAL A 156 -28.32 -27.16 9.97
C VAL A 156 -29.01 -28.11 8.99
N TRP A 157 -30.19 -28.60 9.35
CA TRP A 157 -31.10 -29.23 8.40
C TRP A 157 -32.08 -28.20 7.85
N ARG A 158 -32.10 -28.06 6.52
CA ARG A 158 -32.90 -27.02 5.85
C ARG A 158 -34.37 -27.43 5.78
N ARG A 159 -35.28 -26.50 6.13
CA ARG A 159 -36.74 -26.66 5.98
C ARG A 159 -37.32 -27.91 6.68
N MET A 160 -36.75 -28.30 7.82
CA MET A 160 -37.13 -29.49 8.58
C MET A 160 -37.86 -29.19 9.89
N HIS A 161 -37.78 -27.95 10.40
CA HIS A 161 -38.52 -27.57 11.59
C HIS A 161 -39.96 -27.20 11.24
N ARG A 162 -40.93 -27.73 11.98
CA ARG A 162 -42.36 -27.38 11.87
C ARG A 162 -42.80 -26.80 13.22
N GLY A 163 -42.97 -25.48 13.29
CA GLY A 163 -43.61 -24.81 14.44
C GLY A 163 -45.14 -24.85 14.36
N SER A 164 -45.85 -24.24 15.32
CA SER A 164 -47.32 -24.11 15.24
C SER A 164 -47.80 -23.14 14.15
N PHE A 165 -46.92 -22.30 13.61
CA PHE A 165 -47.23 -21.33 12.56
C PHE A 165 -46.57 -21.77 11.23
N GLY A 166 -47.38 -21.89 10.19
CA GLY A 166 -47.15 -22.73 9.00
C GLY A 166 -46.15 -22.24 7.96
N ASP A 167 -44.86 -22.33 8.27
CA ASP A 167 -43.79 -22.52 7.28
C ASP A 167 -42.70 -23.44 7.84
N SER A 168 -41.99 -24.19 6.99
CA SER A 168 -40.87 -25.03 7.43
C SER A 168 -39.58 -24.22 7.55
N ASP A 169 -39.16 -23.92 8.80
CA ASP A 169 -37.87 -23.26 9.07
C ASP A 169 -36.72 -24.28 9.13
N ASN A 170 -35.50 -23.79 9.21
CA ASN A 170 -34.31 -24.60 9.42
C ASN A 170 -34.32 -25.19 10.84
N LEU A 171 -33.74 -26.38 10.98
CA LEU A 171 -33.51 -27.06 12.25
C LEU A 171 -32.02 -27.01 12.57
N TRP A 172 -31.67 -26.55 13.77
CA TRP A 172 -30.32 -26.58 14.32
C TRP A 172 -30.09 -27.88 15.08
N LEU A 173 -28.87 -28.39 14.99
CA LEU A 173 -28.46 -29.67 15.56
C LEU A 173 -27.20 -29.48 16.39
N GLY A 174 -27.09 -30.25 17.46
CA GLY A 174 -25.87 -30.34 18.25
C GLY A 174 -25.79 -31.65 19.00
N SER A 175 -24.60 -31.96 19.48
CA SER A 175 -24.33 -33.18 20.22
C SER A 175 -23.31 -32.97 21.33
N LEU A 176 -23.34 -33.87 22.29
CA LEU A 176 -22.31 -34.08 23.30
C LEU A 176 -22.00 -35.57 23.30
N THR A 177 -20.72 -35.92 23.21
CA THR A 177 -20.26 -37.32 23.27
C THR A 177 -19.79 -37.70 24.66
N ARG A 178 -19.77 -39.01 24.95
CA ARG A 178 -19.25 -39.52 26.22
C ARG A 178 -17.79 -39.14 26.45
N ALA A 179 -16.98 -39.05 25.39
CA ALA A 179 -15.58 -38.65 25.48
C ALA A 179 -15.45 -37.18 25.93
N GLU A 180 -16.22 -36.28 25.33
CA GLU A 180 -16.24 -34.86 25.70
C GLU A 180 -16.80 -34.63 27.11
N TRP A 181 -17.86 -35.36 27.47
CA TRP A 181 -18.38 -35.37 28.83
C TRP A 181 -17.33 -35.85 29.84
N GLY A 182 -16.60 -36.92 29.54
CA GLY A 182 -15.53 -37.45 30.38
C GLY A 182 -14.39 -36.46 30.62
N LEU A 183 -14.06 -35.61 29.65
CA LEU A 183 -13.08 -34.53 29.79
C LEU A 183 -13.56 -33.39 30.71
N SER A 184 -14.88 -33.30 30.94
CA SER A 184 -15.50 -32.30 31.81
C SER A 184 -15.65 -32.74 33.27
N LEU A 185 -15.51 -34.04 33.57
CA LEU A 185 -15.59 -34.55 34.94
C LEU A 185 -14.46 -33.96 35.81
N GLY A 186 -14.83 -33.17 36.83
CA GLY A 186 -13.90 -32.53 37.75
C GLY A 186 -13.36 -31.16 37.31
N ARG A 187 -13.80 -30.63 36.16
CA ARG A 187 -13.60 -29.24 35.73
C ARG A 187 -14.96 -28.54 35.71
N GLU A 188 -15.01 -27.22 35.93
CA GLU A 188 -16.24 -26.47 35.61
C GLU A 188 -16.64 -26.82 34.17
N HIS A 189 -17.87 -27.28 33.92
CA HIS A 189 -18.35 -27.59 32.57
C HIS A 189 -18.15 -26.38 31.66
N ARG A 190 -17.08 -26.40 30.85
CA ARG A 190 -16.75 -25.34 29.91
C ARG A 190 -17.44 -25.66 28.58
N ALA A 191 -18.09 -24.65 28.02
CA ALA A 191 -18.68 -24.75 26.69
C ALA A 191 -17.60 -25.12 25.64
N ALA A 192 -18.01 -25.84 24.60
CA ALA A 192 -17.10 -26.35 23.57
C ALA A 192 -16.33 -25.25 22.83
N HIS A 193 -16.96 -24.08 22.66
CA HIS A 193 -16.39 -22.91 21.99
C HIS A 193 -16.91 -21.61 22.64
N PRO A 194 -16.22 -20.48 22.42
CA PRO A 194 -16.70 -19.16 22.80
C PRO A 194 -18.08 -18.87 22.20
N TRP A 195 -18.97 -18.21 22.95
CA TRP A 195 -20.20 -17.64 22.39
C TRP A 195 -20.04 -16.13 22.36
N TRP A 196 -19.63 -15.59 21.21
CA TRP A 196 -19.32 -14.18 21.13
C TRP A 196 -20.57 -13.29 21.23
N GLU A 197 -20.39 -12.10 21.77
CA GLU A 197 -21.39 -11.03 21.76
C GLU A 197 -20.69 -9.70 21.44
N ALA A 198 -21.38 -8.87 20.65
CA ALA A 198 -20.84 -7.59 20.25
C ALA A 198 -20.83 -6.62 21.46
N LYS A 199 -19.65 -6.32 21.99
CA LYS A 199 -19.49 -5.32 23.05
C LYS A 199 -19.86 -3.92 22.55
N LEU A 200 -20.49 -3.12 23.42
CA LEU A 200 -20.74 -1.72 23.16
C LEU A 200 -19.43 -0.91 23.28
N LEU A 201 -18.96 -0.31 22.19
CA LEU A 201 -17.78 0.55 22.16
C LEU A 201 -18.20 1.96 21.70
N ARG A 202 -17.85 2.99 22.48
CA ARG A 202 -18.28 4.37 22.23
C ARG A 202 -17.11 5.25 21.81
N GLY A 203 -17.25 5.91 20.68
CA GLY A 203 -16.39 6.98 20.21
C GLY A 203 -17.08 8.35 20.30
N GLU A 204 -16.48 9.32 19.62
CA GLU A 204 -16.98 10.69 19.49
C GLU A 204 -18.09 10.79 18.42
N ARG A 205 -17.87 10.21 17.24
CA ARG A 205 -18.81 10.23 16.09
C ARG A 205 -19.57 8.94 15.94
N VAL A 206 -19.00 7.81 16.38
CA VAL A 206 -19.58 6.48 16.15
C VAL A 206 -19.70 5.67 17.42
N VAL A 207 -20.67 4.76 17.42
CA VAL A 207 -20.83 3.72 18.43
C VAL A 207 -20.83 2.37 17.72
N LEU A 208 -19.98 1.45 18.16
CA LEU A 208 -20.05 0.04 17.76
C LEU A 208 -20.96 -0.66 18.74
N ARG A 209 -22.09 -1.20 18.26
CA ARG A 209 -23.11 -1.84 19.10
C ARG A 209 -23.66 -3.12 18.48
N PRO A 210 -24.34 -3.98 19.27
CA PRO A 210 -25.18 -5.03 18.73
C PRO A 210 -26.21 -4.51 17.73
N TYR A 211 -26.52 -5.34 16.74
CA TYR A 211 -27.64 -5.14 15.82
C TYR A 211 -28.99 -5.30 16.52
N ARG A 212 -29.92 -4.39 16.23
CA ARG A 212 -31.34 -4.52 16.59
C ARG A 212 -32.08 -5.41 15.59
N ASP A 213 -33.23 -5.93 16.01
CA ASP A 213 -34.09 -6.75 15.14
C ASP A 213 -34.72 -5.92 14.01
N HIS A 214 -34.78 -4.61 14.18
CA HIS A 214 -35.25 -3.63 13.20
C HIS A 214 -34.12 -2.61 12.94
N GLU A 215 -33.35 -2.80 11.87
CA GLU A 215 -32.42 -1.78 11.37
C GLU A 215 -32.88 -1.32 9.98
N GLY A 216 -32.64 -0.06 9.63
CA GLY A 216 -33.09 0.58 8.39
C GLY A 216 -32.34 0.14 7.13
N LEU A 217 -32.19 -1.16 6.88
CA LEU A 217 -31.58 -1.72 5.67
C LEU A 217 -32.65 -2.22 4.70
N SER A 218 -33.43 -1.31 4.11
CA SER A 218 -34.47 -1.65 3.13
C SER A 218 -33.93 -1.85 1.72
N ASP A 219 -32.89 -1.10 1.34
CA ASP A 219 -32.56 -0.89 -0.09
C ASP A 219 -31.46 -1.83 -0.62
N GLY A 220 -30.85 -2.64 0.24
CA GLY A 220 -29.77 -3.57 -0.13
C GLY A 220 -28.42 -2.89 -0.43
N PRO A 221 -27.46 -3.63 -1.02
CA PRO A 221 -26.15 -3.09 -1.38
C PRO A 221 -26.22 -2.16 -2.60
N ASP A 222 -25.53 -1.01 -2.52
CA ASP A 222 -25.33 -0.10 -3.64
C ASP A 222 -24.24 -0.60 -4.60
N GLU A 223 -23.98 0.08 -5.72
CA GLU A 223 -23.00 -0.36 -6.74
C GLU A 223 -21.60 -0.61 -6.17
N ILE A 224 -21.12 0.24 -5.25
CA ILE A 224 -19.81 0.07 -4.62
C ILE A 224 -19.81 -1.15 -3.68
N ALA A 225 -20.87 -1.32 -2.88
CA ALA A 225 -20.97 -2.48 -2.01
C ALA A 225 -21.18 -3.78 -2.81
N GLN A 226 -21.92 -3.77 -3.91
CA GLN A 226 -22.03 -4.91 -4.82
C GLN A 226 -20.67 -5.28 -5.41
N ARG A 227 -19.87 -4.28 -5.82
CA ARG A 227 -18.55 -4.53 -6.40
C ARG A 227 -17.55 -5.15 -5.42
N PHE A 228 -17.55 -4.72 -4.16
CA PHE A 228 -16.48 -5.07 -3.22
C PHE A 228 -16.92 -5.89 -2.00
N ASN A 229 -18.22 -5.94 -1.68
CA ASN A 229 -18.75 -6.46 -0.42
C ASN A 229 -20.12 -7.16 -0.56
N ALA A 230 -20.50 -7.66 -1.77
CA ALA A 230 -21.86 -8.13 -2.05
C ALA A 230 -22.38 -9.18 -1.06
N ASP A 231 -21.50 -10.09 -0.62
CA ASP A 231 -21.86 -11.19 0.29
C ASP A 231 -21.88 -10.78 1.77
N MET A 232 -21.36 -9.61 2.11
CA MET A 232 -21.34 -9.10 3.49
C MET A 232 -22.60 -8.33 3.86
N GLN A 233 -23.22 -7.62 2.91
CA GLN A 233 -24.39 -6.81 3.15
C GLN A 233 -25.68 -7.61 2.92
N PRO A 234 -26.73 -7.45 3.75
CA PRO A 234 -28.02 -8.06 3.48
C PRO A 234 -28.64 -7.53 2.18
N ARG A 235 -29.31 -8.42 1.45
CA ARG A 235 -30.17 -8.03 0.31
C ARG A 235 -31.45 -7.38 0.82
N ALA A 236 -32.11 -6.60 -0.04
CA ALA A 236 -33.40 -5.99 0.27
C ALA A 236 -34.40 -7.06 0.78
N GLY A 237 -35.00 -6.81 1.95
CA GLY A 237 -35.93 -7.73 2.61
C GLY A 237 -35.31 -8.96 3.31
N ASP A 238 -33.99 -9.20 3.21
CA ASP A 238 -33.32 -10.37 3.80
C ASP A 238 -32.68 -10.11 5.17
N PHE A 239 -32.82 -8.89 5.71
CA PHE A 239 -32.18 -8.48 6.96
C PHE A 239 -32.44 -9.43 8.14
N PRO A 240 -33.68 -9.89 8.42
CA PRO A 240 -33.92 -10.82 9.55
C PRO A 240 -33.15 -12.13 9.42
N ARG A 241 -33.06 -12.68 8.20
CA ARG A 241 -32.30 -13.91 7.93
C ARG A 241 -30.80 -13.67 8.07
N TRP A 242 -30.29 -12.57 7.51
CA TRP A 242 -28.89 -12.18 7.60
C TRP A 242 -28.47 -11.97 9.07
N LEU A 243 -29.26 -11.26 9.86
CA LEU A 243 -28.99 -11.02 11.28
C LEU A 243 -28.97 -12.32 12.08
N ARG A 244 -29.90 -13.23 11.80
CA ARG A 244 -29.92 -14.57 12.40
C ARG A 244 -28.66 -15.36 12.07
N ASP A 245 -28.15 -15.26 10.84
CA ASP A 245 -26.88 -15.88 10.46
C ASP A 245 -25.68 -15.28 11.22
N ARG A 246 -25.60 -13.96 11.36
CA ARG A 246 -24.56 -13.29 12.16
C ARG A 246 -24.60 -13.73 13.61
N ARG A 247 -25.77 -13.76 14.24
CA ARG A 247 -25.95 -14.27 15.61
C ARG A 247 -25.57 -15.76 15.73
N ARG A 248 -25.87 -16.58 14.72
CA ARG A 248 -25.41 -17.99 14.67
C ARG A 248 -23.88 -18.08 14.61
N ARG A 249 -23.24 -17.27 13.77
CA ARG A 249 -21.77 -17.23 13.64
C ARG A 249 -21.08 -16.77 14.93
N MET A 250 -21.68 -15.84 15.67
CA MET A 250 -21.20 -15.49 17.02
C MET A 250 -21.36 -16.66 18.00
N ALA A 251 -22.50 -17.37 17.95
CA ALA A 251 -22.78 -18.49 18.84
C ALA A 251 -21.84 -19.69 18.64
N ILE A 252 -21.40 -19.98 17.40
CA ILE A 252 -20.39 -21.03 17.12
C ILE A 252 -18.95 -20.60 17.37
N GLY A 253 -18.72 -19.32 17.70
CA GLY A 253 -17.37 -18.81 17.97
C GLY A 253 -16.59 -18.31 16.74
N ASP A 254 -17.19 -18.28 15.55
CA ASP A 254 -16.51 -17.92 14.29
C ASP A 254 -16.16 -16.42 14.17
N GLY A 255 -16.98 -15.54 14.75
CA GLY A 255 -16.71 -14.11 14.65
C GLY A 255 -17.63 -13.25 15.49
N VAL A 256 -17.34 -11.94 15.52
CA VAL A 256 -18.13 -10.91 16.19
C VAL A 256 -18.49 -9.83 15.18
N PHE A 257 -19.74 -9.37 15.22
CA PHE A 257 -20.31 -8.49 14.20
C PHE A 257 -20.98 -7.29 14.86
N TRP A 258 -20.51 -6.09 14.52
CA TRP A 258 -21.02 -4.82 15.05
C TRP A 258 -21.79 -4.04 14.01
N CYS A 259 -22.86 -3.40 14.47
CA CYS A 259 -23.45 -2.25 13.81
C CYS A 259 -22.57 -1.04 14.12
N ILE A 260 -22.15 -0.31 13.08
CA ILE A 260 -21.58 1.03 13.25
C ILE A 260 -22.77 2.00 13.22
N ALA A 261 -23.04 2.66 14.34
CA ALA A 261 -24.10 3.64 14.48
C ALA A 261 -23.54 5.04 14.70
N ASP A 262 -24.28 6.07 14.31
CA ASP A 262 -23.98 7.47 14.64
C ASP A 262 -24.09 7.68 16.15
N ALA A 263 -23.11 8.34 16.78
CA ALA A 263 -23.10 8.49 18.23
C ALA A 263 -24.22 9.40 18.76
N ALA A 264 -24.72 10.33 17.94
CA ALA A 264 -25.74 11.29 18.33
C ALA A 264 -27.16 10.80 18.01
N THR A 265 -27.36 10.25 16.80
CA THR A 265 -28.70 9.82 16.34
C THR A 265 -28.95 8.33 16.49
N ASP A 266 -27.90 7.53 16.69
CA ASP A 266 -27.93 6.07 16.77
C ASP A 266 -28.44 5.38 15.48
N GLU A 267 -28.48 6.15 14.39
CA GLU A 267 -28.78 5.68 13.05
C GLU A 267 -27.64 4.77 12.54
N LEU A 268 -28.03 3.74 11.80
CA LEU A 268 -27.08 2.85 11.15
C LEU A 268 -26.22 3.61 10.13
N LEU A 269 -24.90 3.48 10.24
CA LEU A 269 -23.92 4.03 9.31
C LEU A 269 -23.18 2.94 8.53
N GLY A 270 -23.09 1.73 9.08
CA GLY A 270 -22.40 0.62 8.44
C GLY A 270 -22.20 -0.59 9.34
N HIS A 271 -21.18 -1.38 9.00
CA HIS A 271 -20.86 -2.65 9.61
C HIS A 271 -19.36 -2.81 9.77
N ILE A 272 -18.96 -3.43 10.88
CA ILE A 272 -17.59 -3.92 11.07
C ILE A 272 -17.63 -5.27 11.78
N GLN A 273 -16.73 -6.17 11.40
CA GLN A 273 -16.67 -7.52 11.95
C GLN A 273 -15.23 -7.97 12.16
N VAL A 274 -15.05 -8.91 13.09
CA VAL A 274 -13.84 -9.74 13.21
C VAL A 274 -14.26 -11.19 13.10
N THR A 275 -13.75 -11.91 12.10
CA THR A 275 -14.13 -13.30 11.80
C THR A 275 -12.94 -14.26 11.81
N ARG A 276 -13.18 -15.56 11.59
CA ARG A 276 -12.18 -16.63 11.66
C ARG A 276 -11.53 -16.78 13.04
N LEU A 277 -12.31 -16.56 14.08
CA LEU A 277 -11.87 -16.67 15.48
C LEU A 277 -11.81 -18.12 15.98
N ASP A 278 -12.41 -19.05 15.25
CA ASP A 278 -12.52 -20.49 15.56
C ASP A 278 -11.58 -21.38 14.72
N VAL A 279 -10.53 -20.80 14.11
CA VAL A 279 -9.59 -21.54 13.26
C VAL A 279 -8.35 -21.96 14.06
N ASP A 280 -8.19 -23.26 14.29
CA ASP A 280 -7.16 -23.79 15.21
C ASP A 280 -5.72 -23.46 14.82
N PHE A 281 -5.35 -23.54 13.54
CA PHE A 281 -3.95 -23.36 13.10
C PHE A 281 -3.49 -21.89 13.09
N ILE A 282 -4.43 -20.93 13.18
CA ILE A 282 -4.16 -19.47 13.27
C ILE A 282 -4.81 -18.86 14.52
N ARG A 283 -4.98 -19.66 15.57
CA ARG A 283 -5.58 -19.24 16.84
C ARG A 283 -4.98 -17.91 17.33
N GLY A 284 -5.83 -16.94 17.67
CA GLY A 284 -5.42 -15.60 18.06
C GLY A 284 -5.24 -14.62 16.90
N THR A 285 -5.57 -15.01 15.66
CA THR A 285 -5.72 -14.12 14.51
C THR A 285 -7.20 -13.86 14.23
N GLY A 286 -7.57 -12.61 13.93
CA GLY A 286 -8.92 -12.24 13.48
C GLY A 286 -8.91 -11.53 12.12
N TRP A 287 -9.93 -11.78 11.30
CA TRP A 287 -10.11 -11.16 9.99
C TRP A 287 -11.09 -9.99 10.08
N VAL A 288 -10.59 -8.78 9.83
CA VAL A 288 -11.39 -7.56 9.82
C VAL A 288 -12.08 -7.40 8.47
N GLY A 289 -13.40 -7.22 8.51
CA GLY A 289 -14.20 -6.85 7.35
C GLY A 289 -15.16 -5.72 7.70
N TYR A 290 -15.54 -4.90 6.71
CA TYR A 290 -16.43 -3.77 6.93
C TYR A 290 -17.11 -3.29 5.65
N TRP A 291 -18.22 -2.58 5.82
CA TRP A 291 -18.85 -1.78 4.77
C TRP A 291 -19.54 -0.56 5.39
N LEU A 292 -19.72 0.50 4.59
CA LEU A 292 -20.42 1.72 4.98
C LEU A 292 -21.57 2.01 4.02
N LEU A 293 -22.67 2.52 4.58
CA LEU A 293 -23.75 3.10 3.79
C LEU A 293 -23.27 4.34 3.02
N PRO A 294 -23.87 4.67 1.87
CA PRO A 294 -23.50 5.87 1.09
C PRO A 294 -23.46 7.15 1.93
N SER A 295 -24.43 7.34 2.83
CA SER A 295 -24.56 8.49 3.74
C SER A 295 -23.43 8.62 4.78
N ALA A 296 -22.62 7.57 4.97
CA ALA A 296 -21.54 7.52 5.97
C ALA A 296 -20.14 7.68 5.37
N ARG A 297 -19.99 7.57 4.04
CA ARG A 297 -18.68 7.59 3.36
C ARG A 297 -18.07 9.00 3.38
N GLY A 298 -16.74 9.08 3.50
CA GLY A 298 -16.01 10.35 3.53
C GLY A 298 -16.10 11.14 4.85
N ARG A 299 -16.87 10.67 5.83
CA ARG A 299 -17.11 11.36 7.12
C ARG A 299 -16.19 10.91 8.27
N GLY A 300 -15.16 10.11 7.99
CA GLY A 300 -14.26 9.55 9.02
C GLY A 300 -14.82 8.37 9.82
N VAL A 301 -16.05 7.93 9.55
CA VAL A 301 -16.77 6.85 10.27
C VAL A 301 -15.94 5.57 10.43
N LEU A 302 -15.38 5.05 9.33
CA LEU A 302 -14.59 3.81 9.37
C LEU A 302 -13.26 3.98 10.13
N ALA A 303 -12.63 5.16 10.04
CA ALA A 303 -11.37 5.42 10.75
C ALA A 303 -11.60 5.33 12.27
N GLU A 304 -12.65 5.97 12.77
CA GLU A 304 -13.01 5.92 14.18
C GLU A 304 -13.50 4.53 14.62
N ALA A 305 -14.25 3.83 13.77
CA ALA A 305 -14.66 2.45 14.03
C ALA A 305 -13.44 1.51 14.18
N LEU A 306 -12.42 1.65 13.34
CA LEU A 306 -11.16 0.90 13.47
C LEU A 306 -10.39 1.32 14.74
N ASP A 307 -10.38 2.61 15.08
CA ASP A 307 -9.77 3.12 16.32
C ASP A 307 -10.41 2.55 17.59
N LEU A 308 -11.71 2.26 17.58
CA LEU A 308 -12.41 1.58 18.66
C LEU A 308 -12.20 0.06 18.65
N LEU A 309 -12.26 -0.57 17.47
CA LEU A 309 -12.18 -2.03 17.33
C LEU A 309 -10.80 -2.57 17.71
N ILE A 310 -9.72 -1.94 17.23
CA ILE A 310 -8.37 -2.49 17.35
C ILE A 310 -7.95 -2.67 18.82
N PRO A 311 -8.09 -1.66 19.71
CA PRO A 311 -7.80 -1.85 21.14
C PRO A 311 -8.64 -2.96 21.78
N HIS A 312 -9.93 -3.06 21.42
CA HIS A 312 -10.80 -4.11 21.94
C HIS A 312 -10.38 -5.51 21.43
N ALA A 313 -9.95 -5.61 20.18
CA ALA A 313 -9.50 -6.86 19.59
C ALA A 313 -8.23 -7.41 20.26
N PHE A 314 -7.29 -6.54 20.62
CA PHE A 314 -6.03 -6.94 21.26
C PHE A 314 -6.10 -6.99 22.80
N ALA A 315 -7.10 -6.37 23.42
CA ALA A 315 -7.29 -6.45 24.86
C ALA A 315 -7.53 -7.89 25.33
N ASP A 316 -7.07 -8.19 26.54
CA ASP A 316 -7.16 -9.52 27.14
C ASP A 316 -8.59 -10.03 27.22
N ARG A 317 -8.72 -11.33 27.00
CA ARG A 317 -9.98 -12.03 27.14
C ARG A 317 -10.24 -12.38 28.60
N THR A 318 -11.34 -11.88 29.15
CA THR A 318 -11.71 -12.10 30.57
C THR A 318 -12.90 -13.05 30.75
N ASP A 319 -13.66 -13.33 29.69
CA ASP A 319 -14.83 -14.22 29.74
C ASP A 319 -14.96 -15.08 28.47
N SER A 320 -15.92 -16.02 28.48
CA SER A 320 -16.17 -16.91 27.35
C SER A 320 -16.96 -16.26 26.20
N ALA A 321 -17.46 -15.03 26.38
CA ALA A 321 -18.38 -14.37 25.47
C ALA A 321 -17.86 -13.06 24.83
N GLY A 322 -16.69 -12.57 25.22
CA GLY A 322 -16.15 -11.28 24.81
C GLY A 322 -16.92 -10.06 25.32
N VAL A 323 -17.79 -10.20 26.34
CA VAL A 323 -18.70 -9.11 26.78
C VAL A 323 -17.95 -8.11 27.67
N ASP A 324 -17.30 -8.62 28.73
CA ASP A 324 -16.63 -7.81 29.74
C ASP A 324 -15.12 -7.63 29.46
N GLY A 325 -14.57 -8.36 28.48
CA GLY A 325 -13.15 -8.32 28.06
C GLY A 325 -12.91 -7.79 26.65
N GLY A 326 -11.70 -8.02 26.14
CA GLY A 326 -11.35 -7.94 24.72
C GLY A 326 -11.40 -9.31 24.02
N LEU A 327 -10.99 -9.36 22.75
CA LEU A 327 -10.98 -10.61 21.98
C LEU A 327 -9.72 -11.47 22.22
N GLY A 328 -8.67 -10.91 22.84
CA GLY A 328 -7.42 -11.62 23.13
C GLY A 328 -6.62 -12.02 21.89
N LEU A 329 -6.68 -11.23 20.81
CA LEU A 329 -5.97 -11.49 19.56
C LEU A 329 -4.53 -10.97 19.63
N HIS A 330 -3.62 -11.64 18.92
CA HIS A 330 -2.26 -11.14 18.70
C HIS A 330 -2.06 -10.56 17.29
N ARG A 331 -3.03 -10.81 16.38
CA ARG A 331 -2.96 -10.37 14.99
C ARG A 331 -4.34 -10.07 14.41
N LEU A 332 -4.43 -8.97 13.67
CA LEU A 332 -5.55 -8.66 12.79
C LEU A 332 -5.10 -8.74 11.33
N TYR A 333 -5.95 -9.31 10.49
CA TYR A 333 -5.74 -9.41 9.05
C TYR A 333 -6.90 -8.74 8.32
N ALA A 334 -6.62 -8.10 7.18
CA ALA A 334 -7.64 -7.55 6.29
C ALA A 334 -7.24 -7.77 4.83
N GLY A 335 -8.19 -8.19 4.00
CA GLY A 335 -8.00 -8.35 2.55
C GLY A 335 -8.81 -7.30 1.79
N THR A 336 -8.27 -6.78 0.70
CA THR A 336 -8.96 -5.83 -0.18
C THR A 336 -8.75 -6.18 -1.64
N ASP A 337 -9.75 -5.94 -2.48
CA ASP A 337 -9.55 -5.86 -3.93
C ASP A 337 -8.49 -4.79 -4.25
N GLU A 338 -7.60 -5.08 -5.20
CA GLU A 338 -6.53 -4.17 -5.63
C GLU A 338 -7.05 -2.83 -6.16
N ASP A 339 -8.29 -2.80 -6.67
CA ASP A 339 -8.96 -1.58 -7.11
C ASP A 339 -9.61 -0.79 -5.96
N HIS A 340 -9.78 -1.40 -4.77
CA HIS A 340 -10.52 -0.79 -3.67
C HIS A 340 -9.66 0.16 -2.84
N ARG A 341 -9.16 1.21 -3.49
CA ARG A 341 -8.24 2.21 -2.92
C ARG A 341 -8.72 2.84 -1.61
N ALA A 342 -10.02 3.10 -1.48
CA ALA A 342 -10.59 3.71 -0.27
C ALA A 342 -10.36 2.82 0.97
N SER A 343 -10.57 1.51 0.84
CA SER A 343 -10.33 0.51 1.88
C SER A 343 -8.85 0.42 2.23
N GLN A 344 -7.98 0.32 1.22
CA GLN A 344 -6.53 0.28 1.42
C GLN A 344 -6.01 1.53 2.16
N ARG A 345 -6.52 2.72 1.81
CA ARG A 345 -6.20 3.98 2.50
C ARG A 345 -6.72 4.00 3.94
N ALA A 346 -7.87 3.39 4.22
CA ALA A 346 -8.41 3.29 5.58
C ALA A 346 -7.55 2.38 6.45
N LEU A 347 -7.12 1.21 5.93
CA LEU A 347 -6.25 0.26 6.61
C LEU A 347 -4.88 0.90 6.95
N ARG A 348 -4.23 1.55 5.98
CA ARG A 348 -2.96 2.26 6.20
C ARG A 348 -3.06 3.36 7.26
N ARG A 349 -4.16 4.13 7.27
CA ARG A 349 -4.42 5.15 8.31
C ARG A 349 -4.70 4.55 9.69
N ALA A 350 -5.23 3.33 9.73
CA ALA A 350 -5.46 2.60 10.97
C ALA A 350 -4.18 1.92 11.51
N GLY A 351 -3.08 1.93 10.75
CA GLY A 351 -1.78 1.37 11.11
C GLY A 351 -1.51 -0.03 10.56
N PHE A 352 -2.40 -0.57 9.70
CA PHE A 352 -2.14 -1.85 9.06
C PHE A 352 -1.02 -1.72 8.01
N THR A 353 -0.15 -2.72 7.99
CA THR A 353 0.94 -2.86 7.01
C THR A 353 0.52 -3.79 5.89
N GLU A 354 0.84 -3.43 4.65
CA GLU A 354 0.62 -4.29 3.49
C GLU A 354 1.66 -5.43 3.49
N CYS A 355 1.21 -6.68 3.49
CA CYS A 355 2.11 -7.84 3.62
C CYS A 355 2.14 -8.76 2.38
N ALA A 356 1.13 -8.72 1.51
CA ALA A 356 1.13 -9.50 0.28
C ALA A 356 0.24 -8.90 -0.83
N THR A 357 0.60 -9.20 -2.09
CA THR A 357 -0.24 -8.99 -3.27
C THR A 357 -0.41 -10.32 -3.98
N GLU A 358 -1.64 -10.82 -4.04
CA GLU A 358 -1.99 -12.06 -4.75
C GLU A 358 -2.60 -11.71 -6.11
N ARG A 359 -2.03 -12.27 -7.19
CA ARG A 359 -2.46 -11.96 -8.56
C ARG A 359 -3.70 -12.78 -8.94
N ALA A 360 -4.73 -12.12 -9.47
CA ALA A 360 -5.97 -12.76 -9.93
C ALA A 360 -6.66 -13.64 -8.87
N ALA A 361 -6.52 -13.28 -7.59
CA ALA A 361 -7.08 -14.03 -6.46
C ALA A 361 -8.59 -13.84 -6.30
N LEU A 362 -9.13 -12.71 -6.76
CA LEU A 362 -10.55 -12.39 -6.65
C LEU A 362 -11.25 -12.68 -7.98
N ALA A 363 -12.23 -13.58 -7.92
CA ALA A 363 -13.11 -13.89 -9.04
C ALA A 363 -14.40 -13.07 -8.94
N HIS A 364 -14.89 -12.63 -10.09
CA HIS A 364 -16.13 -11.87 -10.22
C HIS A 364 -16.98 -12.48 -11.34
N ASP A 365 -18.30 -12.44 -11.19
CA ASP A 365 -19.21 -13.05 -12.16
C ASP A 365 -19.31 -12.23 -13.47
N ASP A 366 -19.10 -10.91 -13.40
CA ASP A 366 -19.39 -9.94 -14.46
C ASP A 366 -18.16 -9.19 -14.99
N ARG A 367 -16.97 -9.45 -14.42
CA ARG A 367 -15.72 -8.75 -14.78
C ARG A 367 -14.48 -9.65 -14.65
N PRO A 368 -13.33 -9.28 -15.25
CA PRO A 368 -12.10 -10.05 -15.13
C PRO A 368 -11.64 -10.22 -13.69
N HIS A 369 -10.88 -11.29 -13.42
CA HIS A 369 -10.27 -11.51 -12.11
C HIS A 369 -9.37 -10.32 -11.73
N SER A 370 -9.41 -9.94 -10.45
CA SER A 370 -8.55 -8.90 -9.87
C SER A 370 -7.61 -9.48 -8.81
N GLY A 371 -6.54 -8.76 -8.53
CA GLY A 371 -5.64 -9.05 -7.42
C GLY A 371 -6.27 -8.78 -6.06
N ALA A 372 -5.75 -9.47 -5.05
CA ALA A 372 -6.04 -9.20 -3.63
C ALA A 372 -4.80 -8.58 -2.99
N ILE A 373 -5.01 -7.51 -2.22
CA ILE A 373 -3.99 -6.91 -1.37
C ILE A 373 -4.30 -7.29 0.09
N SER A 374 -3.30 -7.87 0.74
CA SER A 374 -3.36 -8.32 2.11
C SER A 374 -2.70 -7.32 3.04
N PHE A 375 -3.37 -7.05 4.15
CA PHE A 375 -2.92 -6.17 5.22
C PHE A 375 -2.91 -6.92 6.55
N GLU A 376 -1.97 -6.59 7.42
CA GLU A 376 -1.91 -7.10 8.78
C GLU A 376 -1.57 -6.00 9.80
N LEU A 377 -1.93 -6.27 11.05
CA LEU A 377 -1.55 -5.49 12.21
C LEU A 377 -1.31 -6.46 13.38
N LEU A 378 -0.13 -6.42 13.98
CA LEU A 378 0.21 -7.22 15.14
C LEU A 378 -0.06 -6.42 16.43
N ALA A 379 -0.39 -7.12 17.51
CA ALA A 379 -0.51 -6.51 18.83
C ALA A 379 0.82 -5.92 19.33
N SER A 380 1.95 -6.42 18.81
CA SER A 380 3.30 -5.94 19.12
C SER A 380 3.74 -4.72 18.30
N ASP A 381 2.99 -4.34 17.27
CA ASP A 381 3.38 -3.22 16.41
C ASP A 381 3.19 -1.88 17.13
N ASP A 382 4.12 -0.95 16.92
CA ASP A 382 3.91 0.44 17.26
C ASP A 382 2.92 1.05 16.25
N ARG A 383 1.64 0.89 16.58
CA ARG A 383 0.55 1.38 15.75
C ARG A 383 0.64 2.88 15.48
N ALA A 384 1.19 3.70 16.40
CA ALA A 384 1.25 5.15 16.19
C ALA A 384 2.24 5.52 15.08
N THR A 385 3.39 4.85 15.04
CA THR A 385 4.41 5.08 14.00
C THR A 385 4.09 4.38 12.68
N GLY A 386 3.34 3.28 12.71
CA GLY A 386 2.88 2.57 11.51
C GLY A 386 1.73 3.25 10.74
N ARG A 387 1.08 4.29 11.29
CA ARG A 387 0.00 5.00 10.59
C ARG A 387 0.56 5.80 9.41
N ILE A 388 0.08 5.47 8.22
CA ILE A 388 0.36 6.25 7.02
C ILE A 388 -0.87 7.10 6.69
N ALA A 389 -0.68 8.41 6.62
CA ALA A 389 -1.62 9.34 5.99
C ALA A 389 -1.22 9.53 4.52
N PRO A 390 -1.92 8.88 3.57
CA PRO A 390 -1.65 9.02 2.13
C PRO A 390 -1.51 10.47 1.70
N PHE A 391 -0.61 10.73 0.77
CA PHE A 391 -0.55 12.03 0.13
C PHE A 391 -1.80 12.33 -0.70
N SER A 392 -2.07 13.62 -0.86
CA SER A 392 -2.93 14.18 -1.90
C SER A 392 -2.05 14.95 -2.88
N ILE A 393 -2.32 14.82 -4.18
CA ILE A 393 -1.64 15.64 -5.19
C ILE A 393 -2.19 17.08 -5.07
N PRO A 394 -1.38 18.08 -4.68
CA PRO A 394 -1.81 19.47 -4.72
C PRO A 394 -1.90 19.94 -6.17
N THR A 395 -2.82 20.86 -6.48
CA THR A 395 -2.80 21.57 -7.75
C THR A 395 -1.85 22.76 -7.64
N LEU A 396 -0.74 22.74 -8.39
CA LEU A 396 0.20 23.86 -8.45
C LEU A 396 -0.03 24.63 -9.76
N ARG A 397 0.05 25.97 -9.70
CA ARG A 397 -0.20 26.83 -10.87
C ARG A 397 1.00 27.71 -11.14
N THR A 398 1.37 27.78 -12.42
CA THR A 398 2.32 28.77 -12.93
C THR A 398 1.58 29.75 -13.84
N GLU A 399 2.29 30.70 -14.43
CA GLU A 399 1.70 31.65 -15.39
C GLU A 399 1.04 30.95 -16.59
N ARG A 400 1.57 29.81 -17.03
CA ARG A 400 1.15 29.13 -18.26
C ARG A 400 0.71 27.67 -18.09
N PHE A 401 0.97 27.06 -16.94
CA PHE A 401 0.75 25.63 -16.74
C PHE A 401 0.03 25.34 -15.42
N VAL A 402 -0.73 24.25 -15.42
CA VAL A 402 -1.36 23.68 -14.24
C VAL A 402 -0.77 22.30 -13.99
N LEU A 403 -0.22 22.08 -12.80
CA LEU A 403 0.25 20.78 -12.34
C LEU A 403 -0.87 20.16 -11.51
N ARG A 404 -1.44 19.04 -11.97
CA ARG A 404 -2.57 18.39 -11.31
C ARG A 404 -2.46 16.86 -11.29
N GLU A 405 -3.38 16.19 -10.61
CA GLU A 405 -3.48 14.73 -10.64
C GLU A 405 -3.77 14.25 -12.07
N TRP A 406 -3.16 13.12 -12.45
CA TRP A 406 -3.51 12.39 -13.66
C TRP A 406 -4.91 11.77 -13.54
N THR A 407 -5.64 11.72 -14.64
CA THR A 407 -6.97 11.13 -14.72
C THR A 407 -7.05 10.18 -15.91
N TYR A 408 -8.05 9.29 -15.93
CA TYR A 408 -8.27 8.43 -17.10
C TYR A 408 -8.63 9.20 -18.38
N ALA A 409 -9.06 10.47 -18.27
CA ALA A 409 -9.28 11.34 -19.43
C ALA A 409 -7.97 11.77 -20.11
N ASP A 410 -6.84 11.66 -19.42
CA ASP A 410 -5.51 12.00 -19.93
C ASP A 410 -4.82 10.84 -20.67
N THR A 411 -5.59 9.81 -21.02
CA THR A 411 -5.05 8.62 -21.71
C THR A 411 -4.25 9.04 -22.95
N PRO A 412 -2.96 8.65 -23.07
CA PRO A 412 -2.11 9.07 -24.17
C PRO A 412 -2.67 8.69 -25.54
N ARG A 413 -2.54 9.61 -26.50
CA ARG A 413 -2.93 9.38 -27.90
C ARG A 413 -1.74 8.86 -28.71
N PRO A 414 -1.96 8.15 -29.85
CA PRO A 414 -0.87 7.61 -30.66
C PRO A 414 0.21 8.62 -31.06
N GLU A 415 -0.17 9.86 -31.35
CA GLU A 415 0.73 10.97 -31.69
C GLU A 415 1.65 11.43 -30.55
N HIS A 416 1.37 11.05 -29.30
CA HIS A 416 2.22 11.37 -28.15
C HIS A 416 3.43 10.43 -28.03
N VAL A 417 3.35 9.22 -28.60
CA VAL A 417 4.27 8.09 -28.32
C VAL A 417 5.24 7.81 -29.48
N THR A 418 5.66 8.85 -30.20
CA THR A 418 6.45 8.68 -31.42
C THR A 418 7.62 9.65 -31.50
N ASP A 419 8.73 9.35 -30.82
CA ASP A 419 10.01 10.01 -31.14
C ASP A 419 11.23 9.18 -30.68
N PRO A 420 12.26 9.00 -31.54
CA PRO A 420 13.54 8.36 -31.19
C PRO A 420 14.14 8.76 -29.84
N ASP A 421 14.13 10.05 -29.48
CA ASP A 421 14.73 10.53 -28.22
C ASP A 421 13.98 10.02 -26.98
N ALA A 422 12.65 9.93 -27.07
CA ALA A 422 11.82 9.35 -26.02
C ALA A 422 12.12 7.86 -25.84
N ARG A 423 12.29 7.12 -26.94
CA ARG A 423 12.68 5.70 -26.89
C ARG A 423 14.08 5.50 -26.34
N ARG A 424 15.01 6.42 -26.64
CA ARG A 424 16.39 6.34 -26.16
C ARG A 424 16.48 6.52 -24.65
N PHE A 425 15.92 7.59 -24.11
CA PHE A 425 16.12 7.96 -22.69
C PHE A 425 15.00 7.54 -21.74
N MET A 426 13.82 7.12 -22.24
CA MET A 426 12.63 6.82 -21.42
C MET A 426 11.97 5.49 -21.81
N ALA A 427 12.75 4.51 -22.29
CA ALA A 427 12.30 3.28 -22.97
C ALA A 427 11.17 2.50 -22.26
N ASN A 428 10.99 2.65 -20.95
CA ASN A 428 9.98 1.96 -20.14
C ASN A 428 9.06 2.90 -19.33
N GLU A 429 9.19 4.22 -19.46
CA GLU A 429 8.51 5.17 -18.57
C GLU A 429 7.33 5.89 -19.22
N LEU A 430 7.34 6.08 -20.54
CA LEU A 430 6.27 6.77 -21.25
C LEU A 430 5.04 5.87 -21.36
N PRO A 431 3.88 6.27 -20.80
CA PRO A 431 2.68 5.47 -20.94
C PRO A 431 2.16 5.51 -22.37
N THR A 432 1.68 4.37 -22.84
CA THR A 432 0.84 4.25 -24.05
C THR A 432 -0.62 4.13 -23.61
N GLU A 433 -1.56 4.21 -24.55
CA GLU A 433 -2.98 3.91 -24.27
C GLU A 433 -3.15 2.57 -23.52
N GLN A 434 -2.40 1.54 -23.93
CA GLN A 434 -2.44 0.21 -23.32
C GLN A 434 -1.81 0.15 -21.93
N THR A 435 -0.72 0.88 -21.68
CA THR A 435 0.02 0.82 -20.40
C THR A 435 -0.40 1.91 -19.40
N PHE A 436 -1.27 2.84 -19.80
CA PHE A 436 -1.73 3.94 -18.94
C PHE A 436 -2.46 3.48 -17.66
N PRO A 437 -3.29 2.41 -17.66
CA PRO A 437 -3.85 1.89 -16.42
C PRO A 437 -2.78 1.45 -15.40
N ASP A 438 -1.71 0.80 -15.86
CA ASP A 438 -0.59 0.39 -15.00
C ASP A 438 0.20 1.59 -14.47
N PHE A 439 0.41 2.62 -15.31
CA PHE A 439 0.98 3.90 -14.93
C PHE A 439 0.16 4.56 -13.80
N MET A 440 -1.16 4.65 -13.99
CA MET A 440 -2.08 5.19 -12.98
C MET A 440 -2.03 4.41 -11.67
N ARG A 441 -1.98 3.07 -11.73
CA ARG A 441 -1.87 2.22 -10.54
C ARG A 441 -0.57 2.49 -9.78
N ARG A 442 0.59 2.53 -10.46
CA ARG A 442 1.90 2.83 -9.84
C ARG A 442 1.92 4.20 -9.16
N HIS A 443 1.37 5.22 -9.81
CA HIS A 443 1.34 6.58 -9.28
C HIS A 443 0.45 6.68 -8.03
N ARG A 444 -0.73 6.05 -8.07
CA ARG A 444 -1.64 5.99 -6.91
C ARG A 444 -1.04 5.22 -5.74
N LEU A 445 -0.29 4.14 -6.00
CA LEU A 445 0.39 3.37 -4.97
C LEU A 445 1.48 4.21 -4.28
N GLY A 446 2.30 4.93 -5.06
CA GLY A 446 3.31 5.82 -4.51
C GLY A 446 2.73 6.94 -3.64
N LEU A 447 1.59 7.51 -4.05
CA LEU A 447 0.82 8.45 -3.24
C LEU A 447 0.33 7.85 -1.92
N ASP A 448 -0.19 6.62 -1.99
CA ASP A 448 -0.78 5.94 -0.84
C ASP A 448 0.27 5.47 0.17
N ARG A 449 1.49 5.20 -0.29
CA ARG A 449 2.65 4.83 0.54
C ARG A 449 3.53 6.03 0.92
N ARG A 450 3.19 7.24 0.47
CA ARG A 450 4.00 8.46 0.65
C ARG A 450 5.42 8.38 0.07
N THR A 451 5.62 7.59 -0.99
CA THR A 451 6.93 7.44 -1.63
C THR A 451 7.08 8.30 -2.88
N SER A 452 5.98 8.76 -3.49
CA SER A 452 6.07 9.66 -4.65
C SER A 452 4.86 10.58 -4.82
N LEU A 453 5.10 11.73 -5.44
CA LEU A 453 4.13 12.69 -5.94
C LEU A 453 4.41 12.91 -7.44
N ASN A 454 3.40 12.73 -8.27
CA ASN A 454 3.55 12.83 -9.71
C ASN A 454 2.41 13.66 -10.31
N TRP A 455 2.76 14.75 -10.97
CA TRP A 455 1.82 15.67 -11.59
C TRP A 455 1.72 15.44 -13.10
N CYS A 456 0.51 15.53 -13.62
CA CYS A 456 0.27 15.84 -15.03
C CYS A 456 0.56 17.34 -15.23
N ILE A 457 1.39 17.66 -16.21
CA ILE A 457 1.63 19.04 -16.64
C ILE A 457 0.58 19.38 -17.69
N GLU A 458 -0.36 20.27 -17.38
CA GLU A 458 -1.39 20.74 -18.30
C GLU A 458 -1.07 22.14 -18.82
N ASP A 459 -1.28 22.38 -20.11
CA ASP A 459 -1.32 23.75 -20.66
C ASP A 459 -2.59 24.47 -20.19
N ALA A 460 -2.43 25.59 -19.49
CA ALA A 460 -3.57 26.28 -18.86
C ALA A 460 -4.58 26.87 -19.87
N ASN A 461 -4.18 27.05 -21.13
CA ASN A 461 -5.06 27.63 -22.16
C ASN A 461 -5.80 26.54 -22.95
N SER A 462 -5.11 25.46 -23.35
CA SER A 462 -5.71 24.40 -24.15
C SER A 462 -6.28 23.24 -23.33
N GLY A 463 -5.87 23.08 -22.07
CA GLY A 463 -6.18 21.91 -21.25
C GLY A 463 -5.43 20.64 -21.69
N GLU A 464 -4.45 20.76 -22.59
CA GLU A 464 -3.71 19.62 -23.13
C GLU A 464 -2.71 19.07 -22.10
N PRO A 465 -2.69 17.75 -21.81
CA PRO A 465 -1.67 17.13 -20.98
C PRO A 465 -0.35 17.03 -21.75
N LEU A 466 0.68 17.75 -21.30
CA LEU A 466 1.96 17.92 -21.98
C LEU A 466 3.05 16.95 -21.52
N GLY A 467 2.90 16.36 -20.34
CA GLY A 467 3.91 15.45 -19.77
C GLY A 467 3.78 15.27 -18.26
N ASN A 468 4.85 14.80 -17.64
CA ASN A 468 4.92 14.52 -16.21
C ASN A 468 6.12 15.22 -15.57
N VAL A 469 5.94 15.63 -14.32
CA VAL A 469 7.02 15.95 -13.39
C VAL A 469 6.64 15.36 -12.03
N GLY A 470 7.61 14.86 -11.28
CA GLY A 470 7.35 14.23 -10.01
C GLY A 470 8.56 14.17 -9.09
N LEU A 471 8.26 13.99 -7.81
CA LEU A 471 9.20 13.61 -6.77
C LEU A 471 8.97 12.13 -6.44
N PHE A 472 10.02 11.32 -6.47
CA PHE A 472 9.98 9.90 -6.14
C PHE A 472 11.05 9.54 -5.11
N ASP A 473 10.98 8.32 -4.59
CA ASP A 473 11.84 7.82 -3.51
C ASP A 473 11.92 8.77 -2.31
N ILE A 474 10.78 9.40 -1.99
CA ILE A 474 10.65 10.34 -0.89
C ILE A 474 10.95 9.62 0.44
N GLY A 475 12.00 10.08 1.12
CA GLY A 475 12.49 9.51 2.37
C GLY A 475 13.25 8.19 2.23
N ALA A 476 13.51 7.71 1.00
CA ALA A 476 14.28 6.49 0.79
C ALA A 476 15.77 6.71 1.11
N GLY A 477 16.36 5.79 1.86
CA GLY A 477 17.77 5.80 2.28
C GLY A 477 18.07 6.86 3.34
N THR A 478 17.85 8.13 3.05
CA THR A 478 18.08 9.27 3.96
C THR A 478 16.79 10.06 4.16
N THR A 479 16.44 10.31 5.42
CA THR A 479 15.30 11.15 5.77
C THR A 479 15.42 12.54 5.11
N GLY A 480 14.32 13.02 4.51
CA GLY A 480 14.30 14.32 3.82
C GLY A 480 14.93 14.32 2.42
N ASN A 481 15.23 13.16 1.84
CA ASN A 481 15.67 13.06 0.44
C ASN A 481 14.51 12.74 -0.51
N ALA A 482 14.58 13.21 -1.75
CA ALA A 482 13.75 12.74 -2.86
C ALA A 482 14.52 12.85 -4.18
N GLU A 483 14.14 12.06 -5.18
CA GLU A 483 14.59 12.23 -6.56
C GLU A 483 13.53 13.00 -7.37
N VAL A 484 13.96 13.90 -8.26
CA VAL A 484 13.08 14.57 -9.22
C VAL A 484 13.25 13.99 -10.61
N GLY A 485 12.13 13.74 -11.27
CA GLY A 485 12.09 13.25 -12.65
C GLY A 485 11.01 13.96 -13.45
N TYR A 486 11.21 14.02 -14.77
CA TYR A 486 10.27 14.64 -15.67
C TYR A 486 10.42 14.13 -17.09
N TRP A 487 9.32 14.19 -17.83
CA TRP A 487 9.30 13.96 -19.27
C TRP A 487 8.20 14.78 -19.93
N LEU A 488 8.38 15.06 -21.23
CA LEU A 488 7.42 15.79 -22.06
C LEU A 488 7.13 15.00 -23.34
N TRP A 489 5.90 15.11 -23.81
CA TRP A 489 5.55 14.73 -25.18
C TRP A 489 6.37 15.54 -26.18
N GLN A 490 6.61 14.96 -27.36
CA GLN A 490 7.43 15.59 -28.40
C GLN A 490 6.91 16.99 -28.78
N SER A 491 5.59 17.15 -28.86
CA SER A 491 4.91 18.41 -29.18
C SER A 491 5.22 19.55 -28.19
N ALA A 492 5.54 19.22 -26.94
CA ALA A 492 5.76 20.18 -25.85
C ALA A 492 7.25 20.54 -25.65
N ARG A 493 8.19 19.85 -26.30
CA ARG A 493 9.64 20.11 -26.16
C ARG A 493 10.04 21.44 -26.82
N GLY A 494 11.16 22.01 -26.38
CA GLY A 494 11.68 23.30 -26.86
C GLY A 494 10.91 24.54 -26.37
N ARG A 495 9.75 24.37 -25.70
CA ARG A 495 8.91 25.47 -25.18
C ARG A 495 9.24 25.90 -23.75
N ARG A 496 10.37 25.42 -23.20
CA ARG A 496 10.79 25.66 -21.80
C ARG A 496 9.73 25.28 -20.75
N VAL A 497 8.95 24.22 -20.98
CA VAL A 497 7.88 23.78 -20.06
C VAL A 497 8.46 23.37 -18.71
N ILE A 498 9.40 22.41 -18.67
CA ILE A 498 10.00 21.94 -17.40
C ILE A 498 10.66 23.10 -16.63
N ALA A 499 11.39 23.97 -17.31
CA ALA A 499 12.04 25.12 -16.67
C ALA A 499 11.04 26.08 -15.97
N GLN A 500 9.78 26.12 -16.41
CA GLN A 500 8.73 26.95 -15.78
C GLN A 500 7.99 26.23 -14.65
N VAL A 501 7.86 24.90 -14.71
CA VAL A 501 7.09 24.13 -13.70
C VAL A 501 7.95 23.54 -12.59
N LEU A 502 9.21 23.25 -12.87
CA LEU A 502 10.13 22.63 -11.91
C LEU A 502 10.31 23.47 -10.63
N PRO A 503 10.46 24.81 -10.68
CA PRO A 503 10.57 25.62 -9.46
C PRO A 503 9.40 25.40 -8.47
N ALA A 504 8.15 25.36 -8.96
CA ALA A 504 6.98 25.12 -8.11
C ALA A 504 6.99 23.73 -7.45
N VAL A 505 7.52 22.72 -8.14
CA VAL A 505 7.66 21.36 -7.58
C VAL A 505 8.77 21.32 -6.52
N LEU A 506 9.89 22.00 -6.75
CA LEU A 506 10.99 22.10 -5.79
C LEU A 506 10.55 22.86 -4.53
N ASP A 507 9.85 23.98 -4.68
CA ASP A 507 9.30 24.76 -3.57
C ASP A 507 8.34 23.91 -2.75
N HIS A 508 7.42 23.16 -3.39
CA HIS A 508 6.56 22.22 -2.67
C HIS A 508 7.36 21.14 -1.92
N GLY A 509 8.41 20.59 -2.54
CA GLY A 509 9.27 19.59 -1.90
C GLY A 509 9.98 20.13 -0.66
N PHE A 510 10.56 21.33 -0.73
CA PHE A 510 11.29 21.91 0.40
C PHE A 510 10.35 22.47 1.48
N ASP A 511 9.32 23.22 1.09
CA ASP A 511 8.49 23.99 2.03
C ASP A 511 7.36 23.15 2.65
N GLU A 512 6.71 22.28 1.87
CA GLU A 512 5.53 21.51 2.33
C GLU A 512 5.89 20.09 2.76
N LEU A 513 6.83 19.44 2.06
CA LEU A 513 7.29 18.08 2.42
C LEU A 513 8.48 18.08 3.40
N GLY A 514 9.12 19.23 3.61
CA GLY A 514 10.27 19.35 4.51
C GLY A 514 11.51 18.59 4.02
N LEU A 515 11.68 18.46 2.70
CA LEU A 515 12.88 17.83 2.14
C LEU A 515 14.12 18.68 2.45
N THR A 516 15.26 18.02 2.65
CA THR A 516 16.57 18.66 2.84
C THR A 516 17.43 18.56 1.58
N ARG A 517 17.16 17.57 0.73
CA ARG A 517 17.86 17.34 -0.54
C ARG A 517 16.91 16.82 -1.60
N ILE A 518 17.00 17.38 -2.80
CA ILE A 518 16.40 16.83 -4.01
C ILE A 518 17.55 16.49 -4.97
N HIS A 519 17.56 15.29 -5.52
CA HIS A 519 18.57 14.85 -6.48
C HIS A 519 17.93 14.43 -7.80
N ALA A 520 18.73 14.28 -8.85
CA ALA A 520 18.28 13.80 -10.14
C ALA A 520 19.40 13.00 -10.81
N ALA A 521 19.05 11.91 -11.46
CA ALA A 521 19.94 11.17 -12.34
C ALA A 521 19.50 11.33 -13.80
N THR A 522 20.45 11.48 -14.71
CA THR A 522 20.16 11.46 -16.15
C THR A 522 21.32 10.83 -16.92
N ASP A 523 21.03 10.27 -18.09
CA ASP A 523 22.06 9.86 -19.05
C ASP A 523 23.03 11.03 -19.35
N LEU A 524 24.34 10.75 -19.37
CA LEU A 524 25.40 11.73 -19.63
C LEU A 524 25.31 12.35 -21.04
N ASP A 525 24.63 11.69 -21.98
CA ASP A 525 24.32 12.19 -23.32
C ASP A 525 23.05 13.05 -23.36
N ASN A 526 22.21 13.02 -22.32
CA ASN A 526 21.00 13.83 -22.24
C ASN A 526 21.32 15.27 -21.77
N ILE A 527 22.03 15.99 -22.65
CA ILE A 527 22.46 17.38 -22.46
C ILE A 527 21.25 18.31 -22.19
N ALA A 528 20.07 18.01 -22.73
CA ALA A 528 18.86 18.80 -22.49
C ALA A 528 18.43 18.75 -21.02
N SER A 529 18.39 17.55 -20.41
CA SER A 529 18.05 17.39 -19.00
C SER A 529 19.10 18.03 -18.09
N GLN A 530 20.38 17.82 -18.38
CA GLN A 530 21.48 18.45 -17.63
C GLN A 530 21.38 19.99 -17.63
N LYS A 531 21.06 20.61 -18.78
CA LYS A 531 20.82 22.07 -18.86
C LYS A 531 19.66 22.52 -17.99
N ILE A 532 18.56 21.75 -17.96
CA ILE A 532 17.39 22.05 -17.13
C ILE A 532 17.78 22.01 -15.65
N LEU A 533 18.47 20.96 -15.21
CA LEU A 533 18.92 20.79 -13.82
C LEU A 533 19.86 21.92 -13.38
N LEU A 534 20.89 22.23 -14.16
CA LEU A 534 21.82 23.33 -13.89
C LEU A 534 21.08 24.69 -13.82
N THR A 535 20.14 24.93 -14.73
CA THR A 535 19.33 26.17 -14.73
C THR A 535 18.42 26.26 -13.50
N ALA A 536 17.94 25.13 -13.01
CA ALA A 536 17.14 25.03 -11.79
C ALA A 536 18.00 25.12 -10.51
N GLY A 537 19.31 25.31 -10.62
CA GLY A 537 20.24 25.48 -9.51
C GLY A 537 20.84 24.19 -8.98
N PHE A 538 20.62 23.04 -9.63
CA PHE A 538 21.28 21.80 -9.25
C PHE A 538 22.78 21.86 -9.59
N ARG A 539 23.58 21.19 -8.79
CA ARG A 539 25.02 20.98 -9.01
C ARG A 539 25.28 19.55 -9.46
N GLN A 540 26.18 19.33 -10.42
CA GLN A 540 26.63 17.97 -10.73
C GLN A 540 27.62 17.53 -9.66
N TRP A 541 27.35 16.40 -8.98
CA TRP A 541 28.26 15.86 -7.96
C TRP A 541 28.99 14.60 -8.41
N GLY A 542 28.49 13.91 -9.45
CA GLY A 542 29.11 12.68 -9.91
C GLY A 542 28.68 12.23 -11.30
N ALA A 543 29.33 11.16 -11.75
CA ALA A 543 28.97 10.37 -12.92
C ALA A 543 29.35 8.90 -12.65
N ASP A 544 28.51 7.97 -13.09
CA ASP A 544 28.79 6.53 -13.03
C ASP A 544 29.00 5.98 -14.43
N HIS A 545 29.92 5.03 -14.52
CA HIS A 545 30.14 4.31 -15.75
C HIS A 545 29.03 3.28 -15.96
N GLN A 546 28.51 3.22 -17.18
CA GLN A 546 27.53 2.20 -17.58
C GLN A 546 26.23 2.20 -16.76
N ALA A 547 25.77 3.37 -16.32
CA ALA A 547 24.59 3.53 -15.47
C ALA A 547 23.25 3.35 -16.22
N TYR A 548 23.23 3.53 -17.55
CA TYR A 548 22.01 3.50 -18.35
C TYR A 548 22.10 2.46 -19.48
N THR A 549 20.97 1.80 -19.77
CA THR A 549 20.80 0.93 -20.94
C THR A 549 19.71 1.52 -21.83
N ASN A 550 20.10 1.93 -23.04
CA ASN A 550 19.18 2.48 -24.04
C ASN A 550 18.30 1.37 -24.65
N ALA A 551 17.21 1.77 -25.32
CA ALA A 551 16.30 0.82 -25.98
C ALA A 551 16.96 -0.07 -27.05
N ASP A 552 18.09 0.34 -27.62
CA ASP A 552 18.88 -0.44 -28.59
C ASP A 552 19.88 -1.41 -27.92
N GLY A 553 19.90 -1.46 -26.58
CA GLY A 553 20.81 -2.28 -25.79
C GLY A 553 22.19 -1.65 -25.57
N SER A 554 22.46 -0.46 -26.13
CA SER A 554 23.70 0.27 -25.84
C SER A 554 23.73 0.77 -24.39
N VAL A 555 24.93 0.81 -23.82
CA VAL A 555 25.14 1.19 -22.42
C VAL A 555 25.87 2.52 -22.36
N THR A 556 25.34 3.45 -21.58
CA THR A 556 25.81 4.83 -21.46
C THR A 556 26.11 5.20 -20.00
N ASP A 557 26.97 6.20 -19.82
CA ASP A 557 27.34 6.72 -18.51
C ASP A 557 26.22 7.61 -17.95
N GLY A 558 26.15 7.74 -16.62
CA GLY A 558 25.18 8.58 -15.93
C GLY A 558 25.78 9.89 -15.44
N ALA A 559 24.93 10.91 -15.25
CA ALA A 559 25.25 12.18 -14.62
C ALA A 559 24.30 12.43 -13.45
N TYR A 560 24.85 12.74 -12.28
CA TYR A 560 24.09 12.89 -11.04
C TYR A 560 24.16 14.30 -10.51
N PHE A 561 22.98 14.82 -10.17
CA PHE A 561 22.76 16.19 -9.78
C PHE A 561 22.11 16.25 -8.41
N GLU A 562 22.40 17.30 -7.65
CA GLU A 562 21.76 17.55 -6.36
C GLU A 562 21.44 19.04 -6.15
N LEU A 563 20.40 19.27 -5.37
CA LEU A 563 19.99 20.57 -4.85
C LEU A 563 19.72 20.44 -3.35
N LEU A 564 20.47 21.19 -2.54
CA LEU A 564 20.28 21.26 -1.10
C LEU A 564 19.33 22.40 -0.74
N ALA A 565 18.48 22.20 0.28
CA ALA A 565 17.56 23.23 0.76
C ALA A 565 18.27 24.53 1.13
N THR A 566 19.49 24.43 1.70
CA THR A 566 20.34 25.58 2.07
C THR A 566 20.94 26.33 0.89
N GLU A 567 20.89 25.77 -0.32
CA GLU A 567 21.55 26.30 -1.52
C GLU A 567 20.55 26.67 -2.62
N ARG A 568 19.24 26.51 -2.38
CA ARG A 568 18.16 26.69 -3.37
C ARG A 568 18.05 28.05 -4.04
N HIS A 569 18.72 29.07 -3.50
CA HIS A 569 18.75 30.43 -4.06
C HIS A 569 20.16 30.85 -4.52
N ARG A 570 21.15 29.96 -4.47
CA ARG A 570 22.49 30.26 -4.98
C ARG A 570 22.49 30.27 -6.50
N THR A 571 23.24 31.21 -7.05
CA THR A 571 23.59 31.17 -8.47
C THR A 571 24.65 30.10 -8.66
N VAL A 572 24.37 29.12 -9.51
CA VAL A 572 25.33 28.10 -9.91
C VAL A 572 26.12 28.61 -11.12
N ASP A 573 27.45 28.68 -10.98
CA ASP A 573 28.37 29.07 -12.07
C ASP A 573 28.76 27.88 -12.98
N GLU A 574 28.31 26.67 -12.66
CA GLU A 574 28.47 25.48 -13.50
C GLU A 574 27.56 25.56 -14.73
N ARG A 575 28.18 25.46 -15.91
CA ARG A 575 27.47 25.52 -17.20
C ARG A 575 28.05 24.50 -18.14
N LEU A 576 27.19 23.86 -18.93
CA LEU A 576 27.64 23.06 -20.07
C LEU A 576 28.33 23.97 -21.11
N PRO A 577 29.36 23.47 -21.81
CA PRO A 577 30.06 24.25 -22.84
C PRO A 577 29.08 24.71 -23.93
N HIS A 578 28.94 26.03 -24.11
CA HIS A 578 28.12 26.56 -25.18
C HIS A 578 28.79 26.29 -26.53
N PRO A 579 28.11 25.73 -27.54
CA PRO A 579 28.71 25.58 -28.87
C PRO A 579 29.10 26.94 -29.45
N VAL A 580 30.31 27.08 -29.96
CA VAL A 580 30.81 28.31 -30.60
C VAL A 580 31.06 28.01 -32.07
N ARG A 581 30.48 28.80 -32.98
CA ARG A 581 30.73 28.64 -34.42
C ARG A 581 31.29 29.94 -34.98
N THR A 582 32.38 29.84 -35.72
CA THR A 582 32.94 30.91 -36.55
C THR A 582 33.05 30.40 -37.98
N ASP A 583 33.46 31.28 -38.90
CA ASP A 583 33.70 30.91 -40.30
C ASP A 583 34.85 29.89 -40.46
N ASP A 584 35.75 29.81 -39.46
CA ASP A 584 36.98 29.00 -39.51
C ASP A 584 36.94 27.74 -38.64
N VAL A 585 36.07 27.68 -37.63
CA VAL A 585 35.99 26.54 -36.71
C VAL A 585 34.62 26.41 -36.05
N ARG A 586 34.25 25.17 -35.72
CA ARG A 586 33.14 24.86 -34.83
C ARG A 586 33.68 24.23 -33.55
N LEU A 587 33.32 24.80 -32.41
CA LEU A 587 33.56 24.26 -31.07
C LEU A 587 32.25 23.70 -30.53
N ARG A 588 32.22 22.42 -30.18
CA ARG A 588 31.03 21.76 -29.60
C ARG A 588 31.40 20.93 -28.38
N PRO A 589 30.45 20.63 -27.47
CA PRO A 589 30.68 19.67 -26.40
C PRO A 589 31.25 18.35 -26.93
N LEU A 590 32.06 17.70 -26.11
CA LEU A 590 32.55 16.35 -26.37
C LEU A 590 31.38 15.34 -26.39
N GLN A 591 31.47 14.37 -27.29
CA GLN A 591 30.44 13.36 -27.54
C GLN A 591 31.04 11.94 -27.45
N PRO A 592 30.25 10.89 -27.15
CA PRO A 592 30.74 9.51 -27.15
C PRO A 592 31.37 9.09 -28.48
N SER A 593 30.83 9.58 -29.59
CA SER A 593 31.33 9.32 -30.95
C SER A 593 32.73 9.87 -31.20
N ASP A 594 33.25 10.72 -30.32
CA ASP A 594 34.62 11.25 -30.42
C ASP A 594 35.67 10.21 -30.02
N LEU A 595 35.26 9.10 -29.38
CA LEU A 595 36.15 8.15 -28.73
C LEU A 595 37.25 7.64 -29.67
N ASP A 596 36.90 7.17 -30.87
CA ASP A 596 37.86 6.56 -31.78
C ASP A 596 38.90 7.58 -32.26
N ARG A 597 38.44 8.77 -32.68
CA ARG A 597 39.32 9.89 -33.09
C ARG A 597 40.16 10.44 -31.94
N ALA A 598 39.60 10.51 -30.75
CA ALA A 598 40.34 10.93 -29.56
C ALA A 598 41.41 9.89 -29.20
N HIS A 599 41.12 8.60 -29.38
CA HIS A 599 42.06 7.52 -29.14
C HIS A 599 43.21 7.54 -30.15
N GLU A 600 42.91 7.68 -31.45
CA GLU A 600 43.89 7.88 -32.52
C GLU A 600 44.87 9.01 -32.19
N ALA A 601 44.36 10.18 -31.77
CA ALA A 601 45.21 11.29 -31.38
C ALA A 601 46.01 11.02 -30.10
N SER A 602 45.46 10.29 -29.13
CA SER A 602 46.08 10.07 -27.82
C SER A 602 47.33 9.18 -27.85
N VAL A 603 47.50 8.38 -28.91
CA VAL A 603 48.67 7.50 -29.10
C VAL A 603 49.66 8.04 -30.13
N ASP A 604 49.37 9.22 -30.72
CA ASP A 604 50.29 9.89 -31.64
C ASP A 604 51.57 10.34 -30.91
N PRO A 605 52.77 10.14 -31.49
CA PRO A 605 54.04 10.49 -30.84
C PRO A 605 54.14 11.95 -30.37
N SER A 606 53.53 12.89 -31.10
CA SER A 606 53.53 14.30 -30.70
C SER A 606 52.58 14.57 -29.55
N TRP A 607 51.46 13.84 -29.46
CA TRP A 607 50.57 13.93 -28.30
C TRP A 607 51.27 13.35 -27.06
N VAL A 608 51.84 12.15 -27.19
CA VAL A 608 52.60 11.47 -26.13
C VAL A 608 53.71 12.36 -25.59
N LEU A 609 54.50 12.98 -26.48
CA LEU A 609 55.60 13.84 -26.08
C LEU A 609 55.13 15.11 -25.35
N TRP A 610 54.18 15.86 -25.90
CA TRP A 610 53.86 17.23 -25.42
C TRP A 610 52.78 17.30 -24.35
N LEU A 611 51.98 16.25 -24.16
CA LEU A 611 50.90 16.22 -23.17
C LEU A 611 51.15 15.19 -22.06
N ASP A 612 52.42 14.81 -21.88
CA ASP A 612 52.87 13.82 -20.88
C ASP A 612 52.04 12.53 -20.95
N GLY A 613 51.94 12.01 -22.17
CA GLY A 613 51.07 10.89 -22.52
C GLY A 613 51.75 9.53 -22.45
N SER A 614 50.98 8.47 -22.72
CA SER A 614 51.51 7.12 -22.92
C SER A 614 51.09 6.59 -24.29
N ALA A 615 52.05 6.04 -25.04
CA ALA A 615 51.80 5.40 -26.33
C ALA A 615 50.97 4.11 -26.19
N ASP A 616 51.01 3.47 -25.01
CA ASP A 616 50.27 2.24 -24.72
C ASP A 616 48.87 2.50 -24.15
N ARG A 617 48.38 3.74 -24.24
CA ARG A 617 47.04 4.10 -23.76
C ARG A 617 46.00 3.25 -24.47
N THR A 618 45.13 2.59 -23.70
CA THR A 618 44.07 1.74 -24.27
C THR A 618 42.84 2.55 -24.67
N LEU A 619 42.00 1.98 -25.55
CA LEU A 619 40.68 2.55 -25.89
C LEU A 619 39.81 2.74 -24.63
N GLN A 620 39.91 1.82 -23.66
CA GLN A 620 39.18 1.92 -22.39
C GLN A 620 39.64 3.11 -21.55
N GLN A 621 40.96 3.33 -21.40
CA GLN A 621 41.49 4.52 -20.72
C GLN A 621 41.15 5.83 -21.45
N THR A 622 40.96 5.77 -22.77
CA THR A 622 40.48 6.93 -23.54
C THR A 622 39.00 7.20 -23.29
N ARG A 623 38.18 6.14 -23.20
CA ARG A 623 36.76 6.24 -22.83
C ARG A 623 36.58 6.84 -21.44
N GLU A 624 37.31 6.35 -20.44
CA GLU A 624 37.27 6.87 -19.06
C GLU A 624 37.64 8.37 -18.99
N TRP A 625 38.64 8.78 -19.76
CA TRP A 625 39.00 10.18 -19.89
C TRP A 625 37.89 10.97 -20.57
N LEU A 626 37.38 10.52 -21.71
CA LEU A 626 36.33 11.21 -22.45
C LEU A 626 35.09 11.42 -21.56
N SER A 627 34.68 10.40 -20.80
CA SER A 627 33.57 10.52 -19.83
C SER A 627 33.87 11.54 -18.74
N ARG A 628 35.07 11.54 -18.15
CA ARG A 628 35.49 12.52 -17.13
C ARG A 628 35.52 13.94 -17.69
N GLU A 629 35.99 14.11 -18.92
CA GLU A 629 36.13 15.41 -19.56
C GLU A 629 34.81 15.99 -20.10
N ARG A 630 33.75 15.18 -20.14
CA ARG A 630 32.38 15.59 -20.45
C ARG A 630 31.59 16.09 -19.23
N GLN A 631 32.06 15.83 -18.02
CA GLN A 631 31.42 16.31 -16.79
C GLN A 631 31.52 17.83 -16.67
N VAL A 632 30.51 18.44 -16.05
CA VAL A 632 30.47 19.88 -15.82
C VAL A 632 31.24 20.21 -14.55
N THR A 633 32.15 21.17 -14.65
CA THR A 633 32.96 21.66 -13.53
C THR A 633 32.99 23.19 -13.54
N ALA A 634 32.97 23.82 -12.38
CA ALA A 634 33.00 25.29 -12.28
C ALA A 634 34.32 25.92 -12.76
N ASP A 635 35.41 25.16 -12.76
CA ASP A 635 36.78 25.64 -13.05
C ASP A 635 37.22 25.37 -14.50
N ARG A 636 36.38 24.76 -15.34
CA ARG A 636 36.79 24.32 -16.68
C ARG A 636 35.63 24.21 -17.67
N GLN A 637 35.92 24.59 -18.92
CA GLN A 637 35.05 24.45 -20.10
C GLN A 637 35.85 23.81 -21.23
N ARG A 638 35.30 22.76 -21.84
CA ARG A 638 35.99 21.99 -22.89
C ARG A 638 35.13 21.77 -24.11
N TRP A 639 35.76 21.89 -25.28
CA TRP A 639 35.13 21.64 -26.57
C TRP A 639 35.97 20.71 -27.44
N ALA A 640 35.28 19.90 -28.24
CA ALA A 640 35.84 19.35 -29.46
C ALA A 640 36.04 20.46 -30.49
N ILE A 641 37.16 20.40 -31.21
CA ILE A 641 37.45 21.22 -32.38
C ILE A 641 36.93 20.47 -33.61
N CYS A 642 36.07 21.11 -34.38
CA CYS A 642 35.51 20.58 -35.63
C CYS A 642 35.72 21.60 -36.76
N ALA A 643 35.67 21.14 -38.01
CA ALA A 643 35.56 22.05 -39.16
C ALA A 643 34.26 22.88 -39.10
N PRO A 644 34.18 24.08 -39.70
CA PRO A 644 33.01 24.97 -39.62
C PRO A 644 31.66 24.31 -39.90
N ASP A 645 31.65 23.44 -40.93
CA ASP A 645 30.47 22.73 -41.42
C ASP A 645 30.51 21.23 -41.11
N GLY A 646 31.50 20.78 -40.33
CA GLY A 646 31.68 19.39 -39.95
C GLY A 646 31.27 19.12 -38.50
N ASP A 647 31.19 17.83 -38.17
CA ASP A 647 31.01 17.35 -36.78
C ASP A 647 32.13 16.41 -36.33
N GLU A 648 33.06 16.09 -37.25
CA GLU A 648 34.22 15.24 -37.00
C GLU A 648 35.10 15.85 -35.90
N PHE A 649 35.53 15.01 -34.96
CA PHE A 649 36.47 15.38 -33.92
C PHE A 649 37.89 15.55 -34.50
N LEU A 650 38.39 16.79 -34.50
CA LEU A 650 39.71 17.16 -35.06
C LEU A 650 40.68 17.68 -33.99
N GLY A 651 40.31 17.63 -32.71
CA GLY A 651 41.12 18.12 -31.61
C GLY A 651 40.28 18.61 -30.45
N CYS A 652 40.93 19.24 -29.48
CA CYS A 652 40.27 19.74 -28.29
C CYS A 652 40.83 21.11 -27.89
N VAL A 653 39.95 22.01 -27.44
CA VAL A 653 40.31 23.28 -26.80
C VAL A 653 39.58 23.38 -25.47
N THR A 654 40.29 23.87 -24.46
CA THR A 654 39.82 23.94 -23.08
C THR A 654 40.15 25.30 -22.49
N VAL A 655 39.20 25.94 -21.81
CA VAL A 655 39.46 26.99 -20.81
C VAL A 655 39.44 26.30 -19.46
N GLN A 656 40.57 26.21 -18.76
CA GLN A 656 40.75 25.52 -17.48
C GLN A 656 41.29 26.47 -16.41
N ASN A 657 41.39 25.99 -15.17
CA ASN A 657 41.88 26.80 -14.04
C ASN A 657 41.09 28.13 -13.91
N ILE A 658 39.79 28.09 -14.16
CA ILE A 658 38.93 29.28 -14.13
C ILE A 658 38.79 29.72 -12.67
N ASP A 659 39.28 30.93 -12.39
CA ASP A 659 39.10 31.61 -11.12
C ASP A 659 38.13 32.77 -11.33
N GLN A 660 36.89 32.58 -10.85
CA GLN A 660 35.83 33.59 -10.93
C GLN A 660 36.13 34.86 -10.11
N ARG A 661 36.92 34.75 -9.04
CA ARG A 661 37.30 35.89 -8.19
C ARG A 661 38.27 36.81 -8.91
N THR A 662 39.28 36.23 -9.57
CA THR A 662 40.24 37.00 -10.37
C THR A 662 39.77 37.23 -11.81
N ARG A 663 38.67 36.57 -12.21
CA ARG A 663 38.16 36.51 -13.58
C ARG A 663 39.27 36.12 -14.55
N SER A 664 39.99 35.03 -14.25
CA SER A 664 41.05 34.53 -15.11
C SER A 664 40.90 33.04 -15.41
N GLY A 665 41.58 32.58 -16.45
CA GLY A 665 41.60 31.18 -16.84
C GLY A 665 42.78 30.88 -17.76
N GLU A 666 42.98 29.61 -18.08
CA GLU A 666 44.07 29.10 -18.88
C GLU A 666 43.52 28.39 -20.11
N LEU A 667 44.09 28.66 -21.29
CA LEU A 667 43.77 27.94 -22.51
C LEU A 667 44.74 26.79 -22.73
N GLY A 668 44.20 25.58 -22.84
CA GLY A 668 44.89 24.39 -23.31
C GLY A 668 44.27 23.90 -24.63
N TYR A 669 45.09 23.38 -25.54
CA TYR A 669 44.60 22.85 -26.82
C TYR A 669 45.52 21.79 -27.41
N TRP A 670 44.94 20.95 -28.26
CA TRP A 670 45.66 20.04 -29.14
C TRP A 670 44.82 19.74 -30.39
N VAL A 671 45.50 19.35 -31.47
CA VAL A 671 44.89 19.07 -32.77
C VAL A 671 45.27 17.67 -33.22
N HIS A 672 44.28 16.93 -33.73
CA HIS A 672 44.42 15.59 -34.27
C HIS A 672 45.53 15.55 -35.33
N PRO A 673 46.37 14.50 -35.42
CA PRO A 673 47.45 14.38 -36.40
C PRO A 673 47.07 14.80 -37.83
N ASP A 674 45.98 14.25 -38.37
CA ASP A 674 45.47 14.55 -39.73
C ASP A 674 44.96 15.99 -39.93
N ALA A 675 44.78 16.73 -38.84
CA ALA A 675 44.22 18.08 -38.86
C ALA A 675 45.28 19.16 -38.61
N ARG A 676 46.53 18.78 -38.34
CA ARG A 676 47.65 19.71 -38.12
C ARG A 676 48.00 20.48 -39.39
N GLY A 677 48.59 21.66 -39.24
CA GLY A 677 48.96 22.54 -40.37
C GLY A 677 47.81 23.29 -41.04
N ARG A 678 46.55 23.00 -40.70
CA ARG A 678 45.35 23.63 -41.30
C ARG A 678 44.88 24.91 -40.61
N GLY A 679 45.63 25.42 -39.63
CA GLY A 679 45.26 26.64 -38.88
C GLY A 679 44.18 26.45 -37.79
N LEU A 680 43.65 25.24 -37.60
CA LEU A 680 42.56 24.95 -36.65
C LEU A 680 42.86 25.32 -35.20
N ALA A 681 44.10 25.14 -34.72
CA ALA A 681 44.49 25.55 -33.36
C ALA A 681 44.34 27.07 -33.15
N VAL A 682 44.77 27.87 -34.13
CA VAL A 682 44.65 29.34 -34.08
C VAL A 682 43.17 29.76 -34.09
N ALA A 683 42.37 29.14 -34.95
CA ALA A 683 40.93 29.42 -35.02
C ALA A 683 40.22 29.05 -33.70
N ALA A 684 40.48 27.85 -33.16
CA ALA A 684 39.89 27.36 -31.92
C ALA A 684 40.28 28.21 -30.70
N VAL A 685 41.56 28.56 -30.55
CA VAL A 685 42.04 29.43 -29.46
C VAL A 685 41.41 30.81 -29.53
N ASN A 686 41.28 31.40 -30.72
CA ASN A 686 40.60 32.69 -30.88
C ASN A 686 39.10 32.60 -30.56
N ALA A 687 38.41 31.56 -31.03
CA ALA A 687 36.99 31.34 -30.75
C ALA A 687 36.74 31.14 -29.24
N ALA A 688 37.54 30.30 -28.58
CA ALA A 688 37.47 30.07 -27.14
C ALA A 688 37.81 31.33 -26.33
N ALA A 689 38.83 32.10 -26.75
CA ALA A 689 39.18 33.36 -26.10
C ALA A 689 38.06 34.41 -26.19
N ARG A 690 37.43 34.56 -27.38
CA ARG A 690 36.29 35.45 -27.57
C ARG A 690 35.11 35.06 -26.67
N TYR A 691 34.79 33.77 -26.62
CA TYR A 691 33.76 33.26 -25.72
C TYR A 691 34.11 33.52 -24.24
N ALA A 692 35.36 33.27 -23.85
CA ALA A 692 35.80 33.46 -22.48
C ALA A 692 35.70 34.93 -22.01
N TYR A 693 35.94 35.90 -22.89
CA TYR A 693 35.82 37.33 -22.57
C TYR A 693 34.40 37.89 -22.70
N SER A 694 33.54 37.25 -23.48
CA SER A 694 32.17 37.72 -23.72
C SER A 694 31.35 37.73 -22.40
N PRO A 695 30.52 38.76 -22.17
CA PRO A 695 29.55 38.78 -21.07
C PRO A 695 28.55 37.61 -21.12
N GLU A 696 28.22 37.15 -22.32
CA GLU A 696 27.35 36.01 -22.58
C GLU A 696 28.06 34.66 -22.42
N GLY A 697 29.40 34.67 -22.37
CA GLY A 697 30.25 33.51 -22.09
C GLY A 697 30.71 33.46 -20.63
N LEU A 698 32.02 33.57 -20.41
CA LEU A 698 32.63 33.44 -19.07
C LEU A 698 32.99 34.77 -18.40
N ALA A 699 32.86 35.90 -19.10
CA ALA A 699 33.19 37.25 -18.60
C ALA A 699 34.57 37.36 -17.91
N LEU A 700 35.55 36.58 -18.38
CA LEU A 700 36.93 36.64 -17.91
C LEU A 700 37.61 37.93 -18.36
N ARG A 701 38.68 38.31 -17.67
CA ARG A 701 39.50 39.50 -17.97
C ARG A 701 40.90 39.15 -18.46
N ARG A 702 41.38 37.94 -18.15
CA ARG A 702 42.72 37.46 -18.47
C ARG A 702 42.70 35.99 -18.84
N LEU A 703 43.39 35.65 -19.91
CA LEU A 703 43.70 34.26 -20.27
C LEU A 703 45.21 34.05 -20.30
N SER A 704 45.66 32.87 -19.88
CA SER A 704 47.04 32.42 -20.05
C SER A 704 47.13 31.21 -20.98
N ILE A 705 48.27 31.02 -21.63
CA ILE A 705 48.66 29.77 -22.31
C ILE A 705 50.04 29.40 -21.79
N ASN A 706 50.19 28.15 -21.34
CA ASN A 706 51.47 27.58 -20.95
C ASN A 706 51.98 26.67 -22.06
N VAL A 707 53.26 26.79 -22.42
CA VAL A 707 53.87 26.02 -23.51
C VAL A 707 55.24 25.52 -23.12
N ALA A 708 55.52 24.23 -23.33
CA ALA A 708 56.86 23.66 -23.20
C ALA A 708 57.87 24.34 -24.15
N GLU A 709 59.03 24.71 -23.63
CA GLU A 709 60.13 25.19 -24.47
C GLU A 709 60.52 24.13 -25.52
N GLY A 710 60.63 24.53 -26.78
CA GLY A 710 60.86 23.64 -27.93
C GLY A 710 59.60 23.21 -28.68
N ASN A 711 58.40 23.46 -28.14
CA ASN A 711 57.13 23.26 -28.87
C ASN A 711 56.84 24.45 -29.80
N GLU A 712 57.65 24.61 -30.85
CA GLU A 712 57.55 25.72 -31.80
C GLU A 712 56.15 25.89 -32.42
N PRO A 713 55.41 24.82 -32.78
CA PRO A 713 54.04 24.96 -33.26
C PRO A 713 53.11 25.62 -32.25
N SER A 714 53.18 25.24 -30.96
CA SER A 714 52.32 25.82 -29.92
C SER A 714 52.74 27.26 -29.56
N ILE A 715 54.05 27.55 -29.52
CA ILE A 715 54.57 28.92 -29.38
C ILE A 715 54.04 29.82 -30.51
N ALA A 716 54.02 29.32 -31.75
CA ALA A 716 53.48 30.05 -32.89
C ALA A 716 51.97 30.31 -32.75
N VAL A 717 51.18 29.34 -32.23
CA VAL A 717 49.74 29.52 -31.98
C VAL A 717 49.50 30.62 -30.94
N ALA A 718 50.21 30.59 -29.80
CA ALA A 718 50.09 31.62 -28.77
C ALA A 718 50.39 33.03 -29.33
N ARG A 719 51.48 33.17 -30.09
CA ARG A 719 51.83 34.45 -30.74
C ARG A 719 50.80 34.91 -31.77
N ARG A 720 50.32 34.02 -32.64
CA ARG A 720 49.33 34.34 -33.70
C ARG A 720 47.95 34.65 -33.17
N THR A 721 47.62 34.19 -31.96
CA THR A 721 46.35 34.47 -31.27
C THR A 721 46.44 35.69 -30.34
N GLY A 722 47.52 36.47 -30.45
CA GLY A 722 47.68 37.73 -29.74
C GLY A 722 48.10 37.60 -28.27
N PHE A 723 48.50 36.40 -27.81
CA PHE A 723 49.08 36.26 -26.49
C PHE A 723 50.55 36.71 -26.49
N ARG A 724 50.94 37.42 -25.45
CA ARG A 724 52.32 37.92 -25.26
C ARG A 724 53.02 37.07 -24.21
N GLN A 725 54.28 36.71 -24.46
CA GLN A 725 55.07 35.99 -23.47
C GLN A 725 55.34 36.90 -22.27
N THR A 726 54.95 36.46 -21.08
CA THR A 726 55.08 37.22 -19.83
C THR A 726 56.02 36.57 -18.82
N GLY A 727 56.38 35.29 -19.01
CA GLY A 727 57.28 34.60 -18.11
C GLY A 727 57.92 33.34 -18.69
N ARG A 728 58.91 32.83 -17.96
CA ARG A 728 59.57 31.54 -18.17
C ARG A 728 59.81 30.93 -16.79
N ASP A 729 59.32 29.72 -16.57
CA ASP A 729 59.56 28.96 -15.35
C ASP A 729 60.52 27.82 -15.68
N SER A 730 61.68 27.78 -15.03
CA SER A 730 62.74 26.84 -15.39
C SER A 730 62.44 25.43 -14.89
N LEU A 731 62.61 24.43 -15.77
CA LEU A 731 62.43 23.01 -15.48
C LEU A 731 61.09 22.67 -14.78
N THR A 732 59.98 23.18 -15.31
CA THR A 732 58.64 22.94 -14.73
C THR A 732 57.68 22.17 -15.64
N GLU A 733 58.03 21.94 -16.90
CA GLU A 733 57.15 21.26 -17.87
C GLU A 733 57.67 19.84 -18.18
N PRO A 734 57.04 18.78 -17.66
CA PRO A 734 57.42 17.41 -18.01
C PRO A 734 56.99 17.09 -19.45
N LEU A 735 57.85 16.36 -20.17
CA LEU A 735 57.58 15.79 -21.48
C LEU A 735 57.42 14.27 -21.36
N GLY A 736 56.66 13.67 -22.26
CA GLY A 736 56.39 12.23 -22.24
C GLY A 736 57.61 11.33 -22.49
N ASP A 737 58.77 11.89 -22.82
CA ASP A 737 60.05 11.17 -22.90
C ASP A 737 60.88 11.24 -21.60
N GLY A 738 60.30 11.79 -20.53
CA GLY A 738 60.91 11.91 -19.21
C GLY A 738 61.80 13.14 -19.02
N ARG A 739 62.00 13.96 -20.07
CA ARG A 739 62.67 15.26 -19.91
C ARG A 739 61.75 16.25 -19.22
N VAL A 740 62.34 17.18 -18.48
CA VAL A 740 61.64 18.35 -17.96
C VAL A 740 62.28 19.58 -18.58
N VAL A 741 61.47 20.43 -19.21
CA VAL A 741 61.92 21.64 -19.90
C VAL A 741 61.32 22.89 -19.26
N ASP A 742 61.79 24.06 -19.70
CA ASP A 742 61.25 25.33 -19.25
C ASP A 742 59.81 25.51 -19.75
N ARG A 743 58.93 26.03 -18.88
CA ARG A 743 57.56 26.41 -19.25
C ARG A 743 57.52 27.87 -19.64
N LEU A 744 57.15 28.15 -20.87
CA LEU A 744 56.92 29.51 -21.37
C LEU A 744 55.47 29.92 -21.06
N ARG A 745 55.30 31.08 -20.42
CA ARG A 745 53.99 31.62 -20.05
C ARG A 745 53.60 32.76 -20.98
N PHE A 746 52.40 32.66 -21.54
CA PHE A 746 51.82 33.67 -22.41
C PHE A 746 50.52 34.18 -21.81
N GLU A 747 50.24 35.48 -21.93
CA GLU A 747 48.99 36.08 -21.44
C GLU A 747 48.33 36.96 -22.52
N ARG A 748 46.99 37.00 -22.48
CA ARG A 748 46.15 37.93 -23.24
C ARG A 748 45.12 38.54 -22.28
N LEU A 749 44.84 39.82 -22.45
CA LEU A 749 43.86 40.57 -21.65
C LEU A 749 42.65 40.94 -22.51
N ALA A 750 41.46 40.99 -21.91
CA ALA A 750 40.23 41.35 -22.64
C ALA A 750 40.29 42.76 -23.29
N LEU A 751 41.09 43.68 -22.74
CA LEU A 751 41.19 45.07 -23.20
C LEU A 751 41.93 45.24 -24.53
N THR A 752 42.72 44.26 -24.98
CA THR A 752 43.45 44.38 -26.25
C THR A 752 42.58 44.21 -27.50
N ASP A 753 41.34 43.71 -27.36
CA ASP A 753 40.40 43.52 -28.49
C ASP A 753 39.48 44.73 -28.74
N ARG A 754 39.44 45.74 -27.84
CA ARG A 754 38.68 46.98 -28.11
C ARG A 754 39.36 47.91 -29.13
N VAL A 755 40.61 47.65 -29.50
CA VAL A 755 41.41 48.50 -30.40
C VAL A 755 41.49 47.94 -31.84
N ALA A 756 40.97 46.74 -32.09
CA ALA A 756 40.86 46.18 -33.44
C ALA A 756 39.37 46.10 -33.84
N GLY A 757 38.92 47.14 -34.57
CA GLY A 757 37.56 47.44 -35.04
C GLY A 757 36.54 46.30 -35.19
N LEU A 758 35.36 46.55 -34.61
CA LEU A 758 34.07 46.27 -35.26
C LEU A 758 33.75 47.41 -36.22
#